data_AF-A0A932R2D1-F1
#
_entry.id   AF-A0A932R2D1-F1
#
_cell.length_a   1.000
_cell.length_b   1.000
_cell.length_c   1.000
_cell.angle_alpha   90.00
_cell.angle_beta   90.00
_cell.angle_gamma   90.00
#
_symmetry.space_group_name_H-M   'P 1'
#
loop_
_entity.id
_entity.type
_entity.pdbx_description
1 polymer ?
#
loop_
_entity_poly.entity_id
_entity_poly.type
_entity_poly.pdbx_seq_one_letter_code
_entity_poly.pdbx_strand_id
1 'polypeptide(L)'
;MEYSKVRNLLLGRIFITLVFLFLPAFSHADSSNFTKQISYQGKLTDQNGATVADGTYNIQFKIYNTLTGGVSIATSTLIQNDRVQVTNGLFSVMIGATSTNLSSLNFNQPLYLSINIGGTNNTVSPTWDGEMSPRKTFGTVPYSFNTDVLDGLDSSAFVRTDATSTVATSSTDTLLTLRQLGSGDVLNVQGSGLPFLVVSNGGKVGIGTTTPAVNLQVSAVNTPQLVIGYPSGATNLKNWYASSTGDALHFGFLNDDMVTTNDRADLSYNGYFETANGMQGGDLSWQINNSGKAYFNGANFGIGTTSPYTKLSVVGETVSTNFTATSSIATNTFNGPVVIGSTVRSLIAIPGGVTFTTLLGYSAGDPANFYWDFVNRRLGVGSSTPWARLSVAGSSSNLTNAPIFAVSTSTAVSTSTVFIIDSNGKVGIGTTSPMEQLSIVGNIAVAGCLKAATSTYNLTPETTCADLAEAYTSGEDLSPGDIVAPEIDSGNKDGFSVVRANTDSTVIGIVSTRPAAFLQGATAYFGGTHFNEFSLFSKGSETPIALSGRVPAKVSLGNGSIEVGDKIMLSPVPGVGMKAKGSVSTIGVALESYNGEPERNGKILVLVQNSYNGLNNSLDQGSPSLLASVSDYFSNLGARISDGVAVFKDLLVDTLTIGSPSKRVGITMYDEVSGVPYCLSISGGLAKTVSGKCQVISGEVLTYTKQTDVIDTSTDSLNANASSTSNAQITSSTTAETQTISESSSEAATSSTAVDSEASTTSLVN
;
A
#
# COMPACT_ATOMS: atom_id res chain seq x y z
N MET A 1 8.86 -70.91 -43.20
CA MET A 1 9.36 -70.67 -44.58
C MET A 1 10.87 -70.96 -44.69
N GLU A 2 11.41 -71.94 -43.96
CA GLU A 2 12.87 -72.06 -43.73
C GLU A 2 13.64 -72.68 -44.92
N TYR A 3 12.96 -73.48 -45.73
CA TYR A 3 13.50 -74.09 -46.96
C TYR A 3 14.10 -73.05 -47.95
N SER A 4 13.71 -71.77 -47.86
CA SER A 4 14.25 -70.72 -48.73
C SER A 4 15.66 -70.28 -48.37
N LYS A 5 16.08 -70.34 -47.10
CA LYS A 5 17.39 -69.82 -46.67
C LYS A 5 18.54 -70.76 -47.05
N VAL A 6 18.34 -72.08 -46.94
CA VAL A 6 19.36 -73.09 -47.25
C VAL A 6 19.70 -73.11 -48.74
N ARG A 7 18.68 -73.05 -49.62
CA ARG A 7 18.87 -73.09 -51.09
C ARG A 7 19.71 -71.91 -51.60
N ASN A 8 19.46 -70.71 -51.08
CA ASN A 8 20.17 -69.50 -51.52
C ASN A 8 21.64 -69.50 -51.06
N LEU A 9 21.93 -70.08 -49.88
CA LEU A 9 23.31 -70.22 -49.38
C LEU A 9 24.14 -71.20 -50.22
N LEU A 10 23.51 -72.28 -50.73
CA LEU A 10 24.16 -73.28 -51.57
C LEU A 10 24.45 -72.74 -52.98
N LEU A 11 23.47 -72.06 -53.59
CA LEU A 11 23.63 -71.42 -54.91
C LEU A 11 24.67 -70.29 -54.89
N GLY A 12 24.70 -69.46 -53.84
CA GLY A 12 25.70 -68.41 -53.67
C GLY A 12 27.14 -68.96 -53.62
N ARG A 13 27.35 -70.09 -52.94
CA ARG A 13 28.67 -70.77 -52.92
C ARG A 13 29.07 -71.27 -54.30
N ILE A 14 28.17 -71.97 -55.01
CA ILE A 14 28.44 -72.50 -56.36
C ILE A 14 28.76 -71.35 -57.34
N PHE A 15 28.04 -70.23 -57.27
CA PHE A 15 28.29 -69.07 -58.13
C PHE A 15 29.66 -68.43 -57.87
N ILE A 16 30.06 -68.25 -56.61
CA ILE A 16 31.38 -67.71 -56.25
C ILE A 16 32.51 -68.66 -56.73
N THR A 17 32.35 -69.97 -56.60
CA THR A 17 33.33 -70.96 -57.10
C THR A 17 33.45 -70.92 -58.64
N LEU A 18 32.34 -70.73 -59.37
CA LEU A 18 32.36 -70.62 -60.83
C LEU A 18 32.98 -69.31 -61.34
N VAL A 19 32.73 -68.18 -60.69
CA VAL A 19 33.32 -66.89 -61.07
C VAL A 19 34.84 -66.89 -60.89
N PHE A 20 35.37 -67.56 -59.86
CA PHE A 20 36.82 -67.75 -59.69
C PHE A 20 37.45 -68.70 -60.71
N LEU A 21 36.67 -69.51 -61.44
CA LEU A 21 37.17 -70.48 -62.40
C LEU A 21 37.40 -69.91 -63.82
N PHE A 22 36.98 -68.66 -64.08
CA PHE A 22 36.86 -68.13 -65.45
C PHE A 22 37.36 -66.68 -65.65
N LEU A 23 38.13 -66.13 -64.71
CA LEU A 23 38.86 -64.87 -64.92
C LEU A 23 40.23 -65.14 -65.56
N PRO A 24 40.52 -64.62 -66.77
CA PRO A 24 41.82 -64.82 -67.41
C PRO A 24 42.92 -64.04 -66.69
N ALA A 25 44.01 -64.72 -66.33
CA ALA A 25 45.19 -64.07 -65.78
C ALA A 25 45.87 -63.20 -66.85
N PHE A 26 45.88 -61.89 -66.65
CA PHE A 26 46.72 -61.00 -67.46
C PHE A 26 48.19 -61.17 -67.06
N SER A 27 48.97 -61.81 -67.94
CA SER A 27 50.42 -61.97 -67.78
C SER A 27 51.11 -60.61 -67.79
N HIS A 28 51.71 -60.21 -66.68
CA HIS A 28 52.56 -59.02 -66.58
C HIS A 28 53.87 -59.34 -65.86
N ALA A 29 54.96 -58.84 -66.44
CA ALA A 29 56.35 -58.91 -65.96
C ALA A 29 56.89 -60.31 -65.63
N ASP A 30 57.72 -60.83 -66.55
CA ASP A 30 58.87 -61.65 -66.12
C ASP A 30 59.73 -60.79 -65.18
N SER A 31 59.60 -61.02 -63.88
CA SER A 31 60.65 -60.64 -62.94
C SER A 31 61.86 -61.52 -63.26
N SER A 32 62.98 -60.88 -63.62
CA SER A 32 64.27 -61.56 -63.84
C SER A 32 64.72 -62.26 -62.56
N ASN A 33 64.26 -63.50 -62.38
CA ASN A 33 64.63 -64.34 -61.25
C ASN A 33 66.15 -64.50 -61.24
N PHE A 34 66.78 -64.35 -60.07
CA PHE A 34 68.21 -64.66 -59.97
C PHE A 34 68.41 -66.12 -60.39
N THR A 35 69.29 -66.33 -61.36
CA THR A 35 69.59 -67.67 -61.86
C THR A 35 70.28 -68.44 -60.75
N LYS A 36 69.55 -69.39 -60.13
CA LYS A 36 70.05 -70.24 -59.03
C LYS A 36 71.10 -71.24 -59.54
N GLN A 37 72.25 -70.73 -59.96
CA GLN A 37 73.36 -71.48 -60.52
C GLN A 37 74.55 -71.43 -59.56
N ILE A 38 75.28 -72.53 -59.46
CA ILE A 38 76.46 -72.65 -58.59
C ILE A 38 77.70 -72.69 -59.47
N SER A 39 78.58 -71.70 -59.34
CA SER A 39 79.89 -71.72 -59.99
C SER A 39 80.76 -72.82 -59.36
N TYR A 40 81.28 -73.71 -60.20
CA TYR A 40 82.16 -74.79 -59.77
C TYR A 40 83.34 -74.94 -60.72
N GLN A 41 84.53 -75.13 -60.17
CA GLN A 41 85.76 -75.32 -60.92
C GLN A 41 86.47 -76.56 -60.39
N GLY A 42 87.15 -77.30 -61.26
CA GLY A 42 87.84 -78.53 -60.90
C GLY A 42 89.01 -78.84 -61.81
N LYS A 43 89.88 -79.72 -61.33
CA LYS A 43 90.94 -80.35 -62.11
C LYS A 43 90.66 -81.83 -62.23
N LEU A 44 90.54 -82.32 -63.46
CA LEU A 44 90.49 -83.74 -63.78
C LEU A 44 91.90 -84.26 -64.04
N THR A 45 92.22 -85.38 -63.41
CA THR A 45 93.44 -86.15 -63.67
C THR A 45 93.07 -87.58 -64.01
N ASP A 46 93.97 -88.28 -64.70
CA ASP A 46 93.89 -89.73 -64.86
C ASP A 46 94.22 -90.45 -63.53
N GLN A 47 94.18 -91.78 -63.56
CA GLN A 47 94.51 -92.64 -62.41
C GLN A 47 95.97 -92.50 -61.93
N ASN A 48 96.87 -91.95 -62.76
CA ASN A 48 98.27 -91.70 -62.43
C ASN A 48 98.52 -90.28 -61.88
N GLY A 49 97.48 -89.43 -61.82
CA GLY A 49 97.59 -88.02 -61.41
C GLY A 49 98.03 -87.06 -62.52
N ALA A 50 98.20 -87.53 -63.76
CA ALA A 50 98.46 -86.68 -64.91
C ALA A 50 97.18 -85.94 -65.36
N THR A 51 97.29 -84.76 -65.93
CA THR A 51 96.13 -84.03 -66.48
C THR A 51 95.49 -84.80 -67.63
N VAL A 52 94.16 -84.92 -67.61
CA VAL A 52 93.42 -85.48 -68.76
C VAL A 52 93.59 -84.59 -70.00
N ALA A 53 93.55 -85.19 -71.18
CA ALA A 53 93.76 -84.49 -72.46
C ALA A 53 92.62 -83.49 -72.75
N ASP A 54 92.96 -82.40 -73.44
CA ASP A 54 92.04 -81.32 -73.77
C ASP A 54 90.86 -81.79 -74.63
N GLY A 55 89.64 -81.33 -74.32
CA GLY A 55 88.43 -81.69 -75.07
C GLY A 55 87.12 -81.49 -74.30
N THR A 56 86.02 -81.98 -74.88
CA THR A 56 84.68 -81.92 -74.28
C THR A 56 84.35 -83.21 -73.53
N TYR A 57 84.11 -83.11 -72.23
CA TYR A 57 83.81 -84.24 -71.35
C TYR A 57 82.34 -84.26 -70.93
N ASN A 58 81.76 -85.46 -70.88
CA ASN A 58 80.50 -85.71 -70.18
C ASN A 58 80.76 -85.59 -68.67
N ILE A 59 80.03 -84.75 -67.96
CA ILE A 59 80.15 -84.60 -66.49
C ILE A 59 78.76 -84.60 -65.86
N GLN A 60 78.59 -85.33 -64.76
CA GLN A 60 77.38 -85.31 -63.95
C GLN A 60 77.72 -84.86 -62.52
N PHE A 61 77.00 -83.86 -62.04
CA PHE A 61 77.09 -83.33 -60.68
C PHE A 61 75.84 -83.77 -59.90
N LYS A 62 76.01 -84.32 -58.70
CA LYS A 62 74.91 -84.68 -57.80
C LYS A 62 75.02 -83.95 -56.47
N ILE A 63 73.91 -83.38 -56.02
CA ILE A 63 73.80 -82.68 -54.73
C ILE A 63 73.04 -83.58 -53.76
N TYR A 64 73.53 -83.65 -52.52
CA TYR A 64 72.97 -84.42 -51.40
C TYR A 64 72.85 -83.54 -50.16
N ASN A 65 71.92 -83.86 -49.26
CA ASN A 65 71.88 -83.33 -47.88
C ASN A 65 72.63 -84.22 -46.87
N THR A 66 73.31 -85.29 -47.34
CA THR A 66 74.11 -86.21 -46.51
C THR A 66 75.52 -86.41 -47.09
N LEU A 67 76.51 -86.52 -46.20
CA LEU A 67 77.92 -86.64 -46.58
C LEU A 67 78.25 -88.00 -47.24
N THR A 68 77.59 -89.07 -46.83
CA THR A 68 77.69 -90.42 -47.42
C THR A 68 76.30 -91.05 -47.56
N GLY A 69 76.16 -92.05 -48.43
CA GLY A 69 74.87 -92.69 -48.74
C GLY A 69 73.84 -91.69 -49.28
N GLY A 70 72.56 -91.95 -48.98
CA GLY A 70 71.44 -91.08 -49.36
C GLY A 70 71.10 -91.07 -50.86
N VAL A 71 70.02 -90.37 -51.20
CA VAL A 71 69.57 -90.13 -52.59
C VAL A 71 69.91 -88.68 -52.96
N SER A 72 70.29 -88.44 -54.22
CA SER A 72 70.60 -87.09 -54.72
C SER A 72 69.34 -86.23 -54.76
N ILE A 73 69.35 -85.08 -54.10
CA ILE A 73 68.25 -84.11 -54.08
C ILE A 73 68.23 -83.20 -55.32
N ALA A 74 69.34 -83.10 -56.03
CA ALA A 74 69.42 -82.53 -57.38
C ALA A 74 70.57 -83.19 -58.17
N THR A 75 70.43 -83.34 -59.50
CA THR A 75 71.44 -83.97 -60.36
C THR A 75 71.54 -83.23 -61.70
N SER A 76 72.63 -82.48 -61.90
CA SER A 76 72.96 -81.85 -63.19
C SER A 76 73.72 -82.83 -64.06
N THR A 77 73.25 -83.08 -65.28
CA THR A 77 73.92 -83.98 -66.23
C THR A 77 74.25 -83.20 -67.49
N LEU A 78 75.55 -83.05 -67.78
CA LEU A 78 76.09 -82.24 -68.86
C LEU A 78 76.72 -83.18 -69.89
N ILE A 79 75.97 -83.44 -70.95
CA ILE A 79 76.25 -84.45 -71.99
C ILE A 79 75.89 -83.90 -73.38
N GLN A 80 76.32 -84.60 -74.42
CA GLN A 80 76.10 -84.22 -75.82
C GLN A 80 76.57 -82.79 -76.18
N ASN A 81 75.65 -81.84 -76.35
CA ASN A 81 75.93 -80.46 -76.69
C ASN A 81 76.30 -79.61 -75.47
N ASP A 82 75.89 -80.03 -74.28
CA ASP A 82 76.16 -79.37 -72.99
C ASP A 82 77.47 -79.87 -72.32
N ARG A 83 78.28 -80.69 -73.01
CA ARG A 83 79.54 -81.23 -72.46
C ARG A 83 80.50 -80.11 -72.04
N VAL A 84 81.15 -80.32 -70.90
CA VAL A 84 82.07 -79.35 -70.31
C VAL A 84 83.39 -79.35 -71.05
N GLN A 85 83.88 -78.17 -71.44
CA GLN A 85 85.23 -78.00 -72.00
C GLN A 85 86.28 -78.17 -70.88
N VAL A 86 87.31 -78.96 -71.16
CA VAL A 86 88.44 -79.22 -70.27
C VAL A 86 89.73 -78.86 -70.99
N THR A 87 90.63 -78.11 -70.33
CA THR A 87 91.89 -77.63 -70.91
C THR A 87 93.00 -77.68 -69.86
N ASN A 88 94.12 -78.35 -70.15
CA ASN A 88 95.14 -78.77 -69.19
C ASN A 88 94.54 -79.46 -67.95
N GLY A 89 93.52 -80.29 -68.17
CA GLY A 89 92.72 -80.94 -67.13
C GLY A 89 91.80 -80.02 -66.31
N LEU A 90 91.84 -78.69 -66.49
CA LEU A 90 91.00 -77.74 -65.75
C LEU A 90 89.65 -77.52 -66.44
N PHE A 91 88.59 -77.33 -65.63
CA PHE A 91 87.27 -76.91 -66.10
C PHE A 91 86.62 -75.90 -65.16
N SER A 92 85.67 -75.12 -65.71
CA SER A 92 84.82 -74.18 -64.98
C SER A 92 83.40 -74.28 -65.54
N VAL A 93 82.39 -74.33 -64.67
CA VAL A 93 80.99 -74.55 -65.06
C VAL A 93 80.01 -73.93 -64.08
N MET A 94 78.85 -73.50 -64.58
CA MET A 94 77.71 -73.08 -63.77
C MET A 94 76.73 -74.26 -63.63
N ILE A 95 76.76 -74.95 -62.49
CA ILE A 95 75.82 -76.05 -62.19
C ILE A 95 74.42 -75.44 -62.10
N GLY A 96 73.44 -76.02 -62.80
CA GLY A 96 72.08 -75.46 -62.91
C GLY A 96 71.83 -74.62 -64.17
N ALA A 97 72.79 -74.51 -65.11
CA ALA A 97 72.63 -73.64 -66.27
C ALA A 97 71.73 -74.18 -67.40
N THR A 98 71.88 -75.46 -67.79
CA THR A 98 71.25 -75.98 -69.02
C THR A 98 70.39 -77.24 -68.86
N SER A 99 70.55 -78.03 -67.79
CA SER A 99 69.79 -79.28 -67.61
C SER A 99 69.24 -79.53 -66.20
N THR A 100 69.33 -78.56 -65.28
CA THR A 100 68.95 -78.77 -63.87
C THR A 100 68.01 -77.71 -63.33
N ASN A 101 66.90 -78.15 -62.73
CA ASN A 101 66.18 -77.32 -61.78
C ASN A 101 66.91 -77.36 -60.42
N LEU A 102 67.54 -76.25 -60.04
CA LEU A 102 68.03 -76.01 -58.67
C LEU A 102 67.10 -75.06 -57.89
N SER A 103 65.90 -74.72 -58.40
CA SER A 103 65.03 -73.70 -57.80
C SER A 103 64.42 -74.15 -56.48
N SER A 104 64.20 -75.47 -56.33
CA SER A 104 63.69 -76.16 -55.14
C SER A 104 64.75 -76.44 -54.06
N LEU A 105 66.04 -76.17 -54.32
CA LEU A 105 67.10 -76.45 -53.37
C LEU A 105 67.06 -75.46 -52.20
N ASN A 106 66.80 -75.95 -50.99
CA ASN A 106 66.99 -75.17 -49.77
C ASN A 106 68.50 -75.10 -49.44
N PHE A 107 69.03 -73.88 -49.37
CA PHE A 107 70.43 -73.59 -49.03
C PHE A 107 70.65 -73.33 -47.53
N ASN A 108 69.58 -73.15 -46.73
CA ASN A 108 69.66 -73.01 -45.28
C ASN A 108 69.72 -74.40 -44.59
N GLN A 109 70.70 -75.21 -45.00
CA GLN A 109 71.01 -76.57 -44.53
C GLN A 109 72.35 -77.03 -45.13
N PRO A 110 73.05 -78.03 -44.54
CA PRO A 110 74.24 -78.62 -45.14
C PRO A 110 73.95 -79.28 -46.51
N LEU A 111 74.81 -79.00 -47.49
CA LEU A 111 74.70 -79.53 -48.85
C LEU A 111 76.06 -80.07 -49.30
N TYR A 112 76.06 -81.19 -50.03
CA TYR A 112 77.26 -81.92 -50.45
C TYR A 112 77.22 -82.26 -51.94
N LEU A 113 78.33 -82.03 -52.65
CA LEU A 113 78.53 -82.28 -54.07
C LEU A 113 79.31 -83.57 -54.32
N SER A 114 78.82 -84.35 -55.27
CA SER A 114 79.42 -85.55 -55.86
C SER A 114 79.56 -85.36 -57.38
N ILE A 115 80.53 -86.02 -58.01
CA ILE A 115 80.84 -85.86 -59.45
C ILE A 115 81.09 -87.24 -60.08
N ASN A 116 80.60 -87.42 -61.31
CA ASN A 116 80.92 -88.52 -62.23
C ASN A 116 81.45 -87.95 -63.56
N ILE A 117 82.42 -88.62 -64.20
CA ILE A 117 82.95 -88.29 -65.53
C ILE A 117 82.60 -89.42 -66.52
N GLY A 118 82.08 -89.06 -67.69
CA GLY A 118 81.57 -89.98 -68.70
C GLY A 118 82.43 -90.04 -69.99
N GLY A 119 83.72 -89.75 -69.88
CA GLY A 119 84.64 -89.63 -71.02
C GLY A 119 84.25 -88.53 -72.02
N THR A 120 84.89 -88.57 -73.21
CA THR A 120 84.80 -87.51 -74.23
C THR A 120 83.84 -87.80 -75.39
N ASN A 121 83.20 -88.97 -75.44
CA ASN A 121 82.30 -89.33 -76.54
C ASN A 121 81.03 -88.48 -76.55
N ASN A 122 80.54 -88.08 -77.73
CA ASN A 122 79.24 -87.43 -77.88
C ASN A 122 78.13 -88.49 -77.85
N THR A 123 77.47 -88.67 -76.70
CA THR A 123 76.47 -89.73 -76.48
C THR A 123 75.36 -89.30 -75.51
N VAL A 124 74.15 -89.82 -75.75
CA VAL A 124 73.00 -89.76 -74.83
C VAL A 124 73.17 -90.61 -73.56
N SER A 125 74.14 -91.53 -73.57
CA SER A 125 74.39 -92.47 -72.47
C SER A 125 75.90 -92.71 -72.33
N PRO A 126 76.60 -91.87 -71.53
CA PRO A 126 78.01 -92.05 -71.22
C PRO A 126 78.23 -93.22 -70.25
N THR A 127 79.37 -93.91 -70.38
CA THR A 127 79.86 -94.82 -69.34
C THR A 127 80.57 -94.01 -68.27
N TRP A 128 80.02 -93.98 -67.05
CA TRP A 128 80.55 -93.21 -65.93
C TRP A 128 81.66 -93.97 -65.19
N ASP A 129 82.66 -93.23 -64.72
CA ASP A 129 83.77 -93.73 -63.87
C ASP A 129 83.36 -94.08 -62.43
N GLY A 130 82.45 -93.30 -61.85
CA GLY A 130 81.84 -93.52 -60.53
C GLY A 130 81.91 -92.31 -59.61
N GLU A 131 81.07 -92.30 -58.56
CA GLU A 131 80.92 -91.10 -57.73
C GLU A 131 82.17 -90.80 -56.90
N MET A 132 82.80 -89.67 -57.19
CA MET A 132 84.02 -89.21 -56.52
C MET A 132 83.81 -89.07 -55.00
N SER A 133 84.63 -89.79 -54.24
CA SER A 133 84.61 -89.81 -52.78
C SER A 133 85.93 -89.25 -52.20
N PRO A 134 85.91 -88.44 -51.12
CA PRO A 134 84.73 -87.95 -50.41
C PRO A 134 84.06 -86.77 -51.11
N ARG A 135 82.72 -86.72 -51.02
CA ARG A 135 81.87 -85.60 -51.44
C ARG A 135 82.37 -84.27 -50.85
N LYS A 136 82.23 -83.18 -51.59
CA LYS A 136 82.64 -81.84 -51.13
C LYS A 136 81.45 -81.13 -50.51
N THR A 137 81.58 -80.63 -49.28
CA THR A 137 80.57 -79.71 -48.74
C THR A 137 80.54 -78.44 -49.58
N PHE A 138 79.36 -77.90 -49.82
CA PHE A 138 79.24 -76.48 -50.15
C PHE A 138 79.56 -75.68 -48.88
N GLY A 139 80.12 -74.48 -49.06
CA GLY A 139 80.43 -73.55 -48.00
C GLY A 139 80.13 -72.13 -48.45
N THR A 140 79.64 -71.31 -47.53
CA THR A 140 79.45 -69.87 -47.70
C THR A 140 80.78 -69.21 -48.09
N VAL A 141 80.79 -68.35 -49.12
CA VAL A 141 82.01 -67.59 -49.45
C VAL A 141 82.23 -66.50 -48.41
N PRO A 142 83.48 -66.13 -48.05
CA PRO A 142 83.73 -65.27 -46.88
C PRO A 142 82.96 -63.94 -46.86
N TYR A 143 82.79 -63.28 -48.01
CA TYR A 143 82.00 -62.04 -48.11
C TYR A 143 80.49 -62.23 -47.90
N SER A 144 79.96 -63.44 -48.09
CA SER A 144 78.55 -63.77 -47.82
C SER A 144 78.26 -64.23 -46.39
N PHE A 145 79.23 -64.16 -45.46
CA PHE A 145 78.90 -64.14 -44.04
C PHE A 145 78.24 -62.80 -43.66
N ASN A 146 78.62 -61.70 -44.32
CA ASN A 146 78.04 -60.38 -44.07
C ASN A 146 76.66 -60.17 -44.75
N THR A 147 76.09 -61.15 -45.45
CA THR A 147 74.77 -61.01 -46.08
C THR A 147 73.60 -61.47 -45.21
N ASP A 148 73.88 -62.03 -44.03
CA ASP A 148 72.88 -62.33 -42.98
C ASP A 148 72.64 -61.12 -42.05
N VAL A 149 73.52 -60.12 -42.13
CA VAL A 149 73.51 -58.90 -41.31
C VAL A 149 73.31 -57.65 -42.18
N LEU A 150 72.51 -56.69 -41.70
CA LEU A 150 72.41 -55.37 -42.31
C LEU A 150 73.35 -54.41 -41.56
N ASP A 151 74.39 -53.93 -42.25
CA ASP A 151 75.43 -53.06 -41.68
C ASP A 151 76.06 -53.63 -40.37
N GLY A 152 76.26 -54.95 -40.33
CA GLY A 152 76.80 -55.67 -39.17
C GLY A 152 75.78 -56.04 -38.08
N LEU A 153 74.51 -55.68 -38.23
CA LEU A 153 73.43 -56.03 -37.31
C LEU A 153 72.65 -57.25 -37.79
N ASP A 154 72.43 -58.22 -36.92
CA ASP A 154 71.59 -59.41 -37.18
C ASP A 154 70.15 -59.03 -37.55
N SER A 155 69.47 -59.91 -38.31
CA SER A 155 68.06 -59.73 -38.69
C SER A 155 67.10 -59.47 -37.51
N SER A 156 67.37 -60.03 -36.32
CA SER A 156 66.61 -59.78 -35.09
C SER A 156 66.89 -58.41 -34.44
N ALA A 157 67.97 -57.73 -34.83
CA ALA A 157 68.38 -56.41 -34.35
C ALA A 157 68.10 -55.27 -35.37
N PHE A 158 67.34 -55.55 -36.44
CA PHE A 158 66.98 -54.58 -37.49
C PHE A 158 66.32 -53.30 -36.95
N VAL A 159 65.55 -53.42 -35.86
CA VAL A 159 65.23 -52.27 -34.98
C VAL A 159 66.08 -52.45 -33.72
N ARG A 160 66.99 -51.51 -33.47
CA ARG A 160 67.96 -51.63 -32.37
C ARG A 160 67.29 -51.39 -31.02
N THR A 161 67.66 -52.22 -30.05
CA THR A 161 67.29 -52.08 -28.63
C THR A 161 68.41 -51.53 -27.77
N ASP A 162 69.64 -51.47 -28.31
CA ASP A 162 70.86 -51.03 -27.63
C ASP A 162 71.26 -49.57 -27.98
N ALA A 163 70.72 -49.03 -29.08
CA ALA A 163 70.95 -47.66 -29.54
C ALA A 163 69.72 -47.14 -30.32
N THR A 164 69.61 -45.82 -30.48
CA THR A 164 68.48 -45.18 -31.18
C THR A 164 68.49 -45.49 -32.69
N SER A 165 67.52 -46.26 -33.17
CA SER A 165 67.20 -46.37 -34.60
C SER A 165 66.48 -45.10 -35.09
N THR A 166 67.19 -44.24 -35.83
CA THR A 166 66.61 -43.03 -36.45
C THR A 166 66.21 -43.29 -37.90
N VAL A 167 64.95 -43.06 -38.24
CA VAL A 167 64.43 -43.06 -39.62
C VAL A 167 64.08 -41.62 -40.00
N ALA A 168 64.72 -41.07 -41.03
CA ALA A 168 64.59 -39.65 -41.40
C ALA A 168 64.68 -39.42 -42.92
N THR A 169 64.02 -38.35 -43.40
CA THR A 169 64.12 -37.84 -44.77
C THR A 169 64.01 -36.30 -44.75
N SER A 170 64.48 -35.66 -45.81
CA SER A 170 64.25 -34.23 -46.09
C SER A 170 63.37 -33.99 -47.32
N SER A 171 62.81 -35.05 -47.91
CA SER A 171 61.80 -34.94 -48.96
C SER A 171 60.41 -34.63 -48.40
N THR A 172 59.50 -34.19 -49.28
CA THR A 172 58.04 -34.11 -49.03
C THR A 172 57.34 -35.48 -49.12
N ASP A 173 58.06 -36.53 -49.53
CA ASP A 173 57.52 -37.89 -49.65
C ASP A 173 57.20 -38.53 -48.28
N THR A 174 56.35 -39.56 -48.27
CA THR A 174 55.97 -40.26 -47.04
C THR A 174 57.14 -41.07 -46.48
N LEU A 175 57.74 -40.58 -45.39
CA LEU A 175 58.89 -41.17 -44.70
C LEU A 175 58.71 -42.65 -44.30
N LEU A 176 57.53 -43.03 -43.82
CA LEU A 176 57.22 -44.40 -43.42
C LEU A 176 55.73 -44.68 -43.68
N THR A 177 55.45 -45.78 -44.39
CA THR A 177 54.07 -46.26 -44.58
C THR A 177 53.92 -47.64 -43.93
N LEU A 178 53.26 -47.70 -42.77
CA LEU A 178 52.88 -48.97 -42.14
C LEU A 178 51.58 -49.48 -42.78
N ARG A 179 51.62 -50.71 -43.32
CA ARG A 179 50.47 -51.34 -43.97
C ARG A 179 50.22 -52.72 -43.38
N GLN A 180 49.27 -52.81 -42.46
CA GLN A 180 48.73 -54.08 -42.03
C GLN A 180 47.89 -54.68 -43.17
N LEU A 181 48.10 -55.97 -43.46
CA LEU A 181 47.37 -56.73 -44.48
C LEU A 181 46.58 -57.91 -43.87
N GLY A 182 46.91 -58.30 -42.62
CA GLY A 182 46.12 -59.20 -41.79
C GLY A 182 45.09 -58.45 -40.95
N SER A 183 44.71 -59.03 -39.80
CA SER A 183 43.68 -58.51 -38.89
C SER A 183 44.21 -57.83 -37.61
N GLY A 184 45.53 -57.79 -37.41
CA GLY A 184 46.17 -57.16 -36.24
C GLY A 184 46.21 -55.63 -36.28
N ASP A 185 46.95 -55.01 -35.39
CA ASP A 185 47.15 -53.55 -35.39
C ASP A 185 48.08 -53.10 -36.54
N VAL A 186 48.02 -51.81 -36.89
CA VAL A 186 48.97 -51.13 -37.79
C VAL A 186 50.21 -50.67 -37.02
N LEU A 187 50.03 -50.23 -35.77
CA LEU A 187 51.09 -49.87 -34.84
C LEU A 187 50.66 -50.24 -33.42
N ASN A 188 51.59 -50.78 -32.63
CA ASN A 188 51.36 -51.15 -31.24
C ASN A 188 52.65 -50.84 -30.47
N VAL A 189 52.60 -49.92 -29.50
CA VAL A 189 53.75 -49.42 -28.74
C VAL A 189 53.54 -49.70 -27.26
N GLN A 190 54.44 -50.47 -26.68
CA GLN A 190 54.34 -51.04 -25.34
C GLN A 190 55.62 -50.88 -24.53
N GLY A 191 55.47 -50.79 -23.21
CA GLY A 191 56.57 -50.98 -22.26
C GLY A 191 56.69 -52.46 -21.87
N SER A 192 57.10 -52.71 -20.63
CA SER A 192 57.14 -54.05 -20.01
C SER A 192 55.74 -54.60 -19.61
N GLY A 193 54.69 -54.27 -20.38
CA GLY A 193 53.30 -54.53 -20.05
C GLY A 193 52.35 -54.18 -21.20
N LEU A 194 51.12 -53.74 -20.89
CA LEU A 194 50.13 -53.37 -21.90
C LEU A 194 50.59 -52.17 -22.77
N PRO A 195 50.18 -52.09 -24.04
CA PRO A 195 50.51 -50.97 -24.91
C PRO A 195 49.84 -49.67 -24.47
N PHE A 196 50.61 -48.58 -24.54
CA PHE A 196 50.18 -47.23 -24.19
C PHE A 196 49.82 -46.39 -25.43
N LEU A 197 50.23 -46.82 -26.63
CA LEU A 197 49.76 -46.29 -27.91
C LEU A 197 49.46 -47.44 -28.87
N VAL A 198 48.23 -47.47 -29.41
CA VAL A 198 47.79 -48.45 -30.41
C VAL A 198 47.15 -47.71 -31.59
N VAL A 199 47.46 -48.14 -32.82
CA VAL A 199 46.72 -47.78 -34.04
C VAL A 199 46.19 -49.06 -34.64
N SER A 200 44.90 -49.30 -34.46
CA SER A 200 44.22 -50.51 -34.94
C SER A 200 44.10 -50.56 -36.47
N ASN A 201 43.83 -51.74 -37.03
CA ASN A 201 43.58 -51.93 -38.47
C ASN A 201 42.47 -51.02 -39.04
N GLY A 202 41.51 -50.62 -38.21
CA GLY A 202 40.43 -49.70 -38.56
C GLY A 202 40.83 -48.21 -38.52
N GLY A 203 42.11 -47.88 -38.37
CA GLY A 203 42.62 -46.52 -38.26
C GLY A 203 42.32 -45.81 -36.94
N LYS A 204 41.76 -46.51 -35.93
CA LYS A 204 41.45 -45.95 -34.62
C LYS A 204 42.68 -45.94 -33.72
N VAL A 205 42.93 -44.79 -33.09
CA VAL A 205 44.06 -44.54 -32.18
C VAL A 205 43.60 -44.70 -30.73
N GLY A 206 44.29 -45.55 -29.97
CA GLY A 206 44.15 -45.70 -28.53
C GLY A 206 45.38 -45.18 -27.80
N ILE A 207 45.19 -44.33 -26.79
CA ILE A 207 46.23 -43.88 -25.87
C ILE A 207 45.81 -44.31 -24.46
N GLY A 208 46.66 -45.08 -23.78
CA GLY A 208 46.32 -45.74 -22.50
C GLY A 208 45.21 -46.80 -22.61
N THR A 209 44.85 -47.21 -23.83
CA THR A 209 43.85 -48.27 -24.08
C THR A 209 44.29 -49.17 -25.23
N THR A 210 44.05 -50.48 -25.07
CA THR A 210 44.44 -51.51 -26.04
C THR A 210 43.37 -51.75 -27.11
N THR A 211 42.13 -51.29 -26.89
CA THR A 211 40.99 -51.53 -27.78
C THR A 211 40.21 -50.23 -28.03
N PRO A 212 40.72 -49.31 -28.88
CA PRO A 212 40.06 -48.03 -29.16
C PRO A 212 38.70 -48.23 -29.87
N ALA A 213 37.62 -47.84 -29.19
CA ALA A 213 36.26 -47.95 -29.70
C ALA A 213 35.92 -46.86 -30.73
N VAL A 214 36.58 -45.70 -30.66
CA VAL A 214 36.39 -44.51 -31.51
C VAL A 214 37.73 -44.07 -32.12
N ASN A 215 37.70 -43.17 -33.11
CA ASN A 215 38.87 -42.80 -33.92
C ASN A 215 40.08 -42.28 -33.10
N LEU A 216 39.82 -41.60 -31.99
CA LEU A 216 40.80 -41.31 -30.94
C LEU A 216 40.15 -41.58 -29.58
N GLN A 217 40.71 -42.50 -28.80
CA GLN A 217 40.31 -42.76 -27.42
C GLN A 217 41.53 -42.62 -26.51
N VAL A 218 41.43 -41.72 -25.54
CA VAL A 218 42.46 -41.55 -24.49
C VAL A 218 41.88 -42.02 -23.16
N SER A 219 42.62 -42.87 -22.43
CA SER A 219 42.17 -43.46 -21.16
C SER A 219 43.27 -43.34 -20.11
N ALA A 220 42.88 -42.92 -18.91
CA ALA A 220 43.73 -42.79 -17.74
C ALA A 220 42.87 -43.01 -16.48
N VAL A 221 43.49 -43.46 -15.38
CA VAL A 221 42.77 -43.87 -14.15
C VAL A 221 42.95 -42.91 -12.97
N ASN A 222 44.03 -42.11 -12.94
CA ASN A 222 44.35 -41.18 -11.85
C ASN A 222 45.03 -39.88 -12.35
N THR A 223 44.97 -39.58 -13.64
CA THR A 223 45.63 -38.42 -14.27
C THR A 223 44.75 -37.86 -15.39
N PRO A 224 44.86 -36.56 -15.71
CA PRO A 224 44.20 -35.98 -16.88
C PRO A 224 44.47 -36.72 -18.18
N GLN A 225 43.45 -36.83 -19.04
CA GLN A 225 43.57 -37.44 -20.38
C GLN A 225 44.14 -36.47 -21.41
N LEU A 226 43.92 -35.17 -21.23
CA LEU A 226 44.48 -34.12 -22.06
C LEU A 226 45.09 -33.03 -21.18
N VAL A 227 46.33 -32.65 -21.47
CA VAL A 227 47.01 -31.48 -20.89
C VAL A 227 47.52 -30.61 -22.03
N ILE A 228 47.27 -29.30 -21.95
CA ILE A 228 47.73 -28.29 -22.91
C ILE A 228 48.58 -27.29 -22.13
N GLY A 229 49.90 -27.35 -22.35
CA GLY A 229 50.88 -26.50 -21.67
C GLY A 229 51.23 -25.24 -22.45
N TYR A 230 51.17 -24.09 -21.78
CA TYR A 230 51.74 -22.82 -22.23
C TYR A 230 53.02 -22.53 -21.43
N PRO A 231 54.23 -22.81 -21.98
CA PRO A 231 55.46 -22.90 -21.17
C PRO A 231 55.90 -21.57 -20.53
N SER A 232 55.49 -20.44 -21.09
CA SER A 232 55.76 -19.08 -20.58
C SER A 232 54.62 -18.49 -19.73
N GLY A 233 53.67 -19.31 -19.28
CA GLY A 233 52.62 -18.88 -18.35
C GLY A 233 53.14 -18.57 -16.94
N ALA A 234 52.31 -17.92 -16.13
CA ALA A 234 52.57 -17.70 -14.71
C ALA A 234 52.51 -19.02 -13.92
N THR A 235 53.14 -19.07 -12.74
CA THR A 235 53.21 -20.26 -11.90
C THR A 235 51.82 -20.82 -11.59
N ASN A 236 51.65 -22.12 -11.86
CA ASN A 236 50.42 -22.91 -11.68
C ASN A 236 49.24 -22.47 -12.59
N LEU A 237 49.54 -21.74 -13.67
CA LEU A 237 48.59 -21.37 -14.73
C LEU A 237 49.07 -21.76 -16.14
N LYS A 238 50.22 -22.46 -16.25
CA LYS A 238 50.77 -22.94 -17.52
C LYS A 238 49.95 -24.06 -18.14
N ASN A 239 49.45 -24.97 -17.30
CA ASN A 239 48.97 -26.27 -17.71
C ASN A 239 47.45 -26.32 -17.62
N TRP A 240 46.74 -26.17 -18.73
CA TRP A 240 45.30 -26.46 -18.81
C TRP A 240 45.08 -27.96 -18.94
N TYR A 241 44.01 -28.49 -18.37
CA TYR A 241 43.68 -29.92 -18.50
C TYR A 241 42.19 -30.17 -18.77
N ALA A 242 41.91 -31.32 -19.39
CA ALA A 242 40.59 -31.92 -19.47
C ALA A 242 40.66 -33.40 -19.05
N SER A 243 39.69 -33.86 -18.26
CA SER A 243 39.62 -35.24 -17.76
C SER A 243 38.20 -35.73 -17.55
N SER A 244 38.00 -37.05 -17.62
CA SER A 244 36.78 -37.78 -17.24
C SER A 244 36.99 -38.71 -16.03
N THR A 245 38.10 -38.55 -15.31
CA THR A 245 38.39 -39.22 -14.04
C THR A 245 37.41 -38.76 -12.95
N GLY A 246 36.92 -39.67 -12.10
CA GLY A 246 36.08 -39.29 -10.95
C GLY A 246 34.60 -39.03 -11.29
N ASP A 247 34.10 -39.61 -12.39
CA ASP A 247 32.69 -39.55 -12.82
C ASP A 247 32.17 -38.12 -13.13
N ALA A 248 33.07 -37.22 -13.53
CA ALA A 248 32.75 -35.91 -14.10
C ALA A 248 33.69 -35.55 -15.25
N LEU A 249 33.21 -34.76 -16.22
CA LEU A 249 34.05 -34.11 -17.21
C LEU A 249 34.59 -32.80 -16.63
N HIS A 250 35.81 -32.87 -16.13
CA HIS A 250 36.55 -31.78 -15.53
C HIS A 250 37.28 -30.95 -16.59
N PHE A 251 37.24 -29.62 -16.44
CA PHE A 251 38.16 -28.67 -17.05
C PHE A 251 38.80 -27.82 -15.95
N GLY A 252 40.13 -27.71 -15.98
CA GLY A 252 40.87 -27.03 -14.92
C GLY A 252 42.32 -26.73 -15.26
N PHE A 253 43.09 -26.39 -14.22
CA PHE A 253 44.53 -26.18 -14.30
C PHE A 253 45.28 -27.28 -13.54
N LEU A 254 46.53 -27.51 -13.92
CA LEU A 254 47.53 -28.21 -13.11
C LEU A 254 48.56 -27.19 -12.59
N ASN A 255 49.20 -27.50 -11.46
CA ASN A 255 50.44 -26.83 -11.07
C ASN A 255 51.55 -27.00 -12.12
N ASP A 256 52.62 -26.23 -12.01
CA ASP A 256 53.75 -26.30 -12.95
C ASP A 256 54.38 -27.71 -13.01
N ASP A 257 54.37 -28.46 -11.90
CA ASP A 257 54.90 -29.82 -11.78
C ASP A 257 53.95 -30.92 -12.33
N MET A 258 52.73 -30.56 -12.79
CA MET A 258 51.70 -31.48 -13.30
C MET A 258 51.19 -32.55 -12.30
N VAL A 259 51.22 -32.27 -11.00
CA VAL A 259 50.78 -33.17 -9.91
C VAL A 259 49.42 -32.79 -9.32
N THR A 260 49.14 -31.50 -9.17
CA THR A 260 48.00 -30.98 -8.41
C THR A 260 46.99 -30.33 -9.35
N THR A 261 45.79 -30.88 -9.43
CA THR A 261 44.66 -30.30 -10.18
C THR A 261 44.03 -29.12 -9.43
N ASN A 262 43.45 -28.18 -10.18
CA ASN A 262 42.66 -27.08 -9.67
C ASN A 262 41.49 -26.82 -10.62
N ASP A 263 40.33 -27.30 -10.23
CA ASP A 263 39.20 -27.51 -11.14
C ASP A 263 38.38 -26.22 -11.29
N ARG A 264 37.78 -26.01 -12.47
CA ARG A 264 37.17 -24.72 -12.85
C ARG A 264 35.77 -24.84 -13.42
N ALA A 265 35.52 -25.88 -14.18
CA ALA A 265 34.21 -26.20 -14.72
C ALA A 265 34.09 -27.72 -14.82
N ASP A 266 33.19 -28.28 -14.03
CA ASP A 266 32.94 -29.72 -13.94
C ASP A 266 31.53 -29.99 -14.45
N LEU A 267 31.42 -30.86 -15.45
CA LEU A 267 30.12 -31.43 -15.86
C LEU A 267 30.03 -32.83 -15.25
N SER A 268 29.38 -32.96 -14.09
CA SER A 268 29.23 -34.25 -13.42
C SER A 268 28.39 -35.23 -14.27
N TYR A 269 28.59 -36.54 -14.09
CA TYR A 269 27.84 -37.58 -14.81
C TYR A 269 26.31 -37.40 -14.74
N ASN A 270 25.82 -36.78 -13.66
CA ASN A 270 24.41 -36.47 -13.45
C ASN A 270 23.91 -35.23 -14.21
N GLY A 271 24.76 -34.55 -14.99
CA GLY A 271 24.41 -33.42 -15.84
C GLY A 271 24.36 -32.06 -15.14
N TYR A 272 24.97 -31.91 -13.96
CA TYR A 272 25.13 -30.60 -13.31
C TYR A 272 26.40 -29.91 -13.81
N PHE A 273 26.29 -28.62 -14.11
CA PHE A 273 27.44 -27.74 -14.30
C PHE A 273 27.84 -27.18 -12.94
N GLU A 274 28.96 -27.67 -12.41
CA GLU A 274 29.48 -27.35 -11.10
C GLU A 274 30.78 -26.55 -11.28
N THR A 275 31.00 -25.52 -10.47
CA THR A 275 32.31 -24.87 -10.36
C THR A 275 32.90 -25.29 -9.02
N ALA A 276 34.11 -25.86 -9.05
CA ALA A 276 34.71 -26.47 -7.87
C ALA A 276 34.89 -25.48 -6.69
N ASN A 277 34.97 -26.04 -5.48
CA ASN A 277 35.12 -25.31 -4.20
C ASN A 277 36.45 -24.53 -4.11
N GLY A 278 36.53 -23.42 -4.83
CA GLY A 278 37.71 -22.55 -4.94
C GLY A 278 37.43 -21.16 -5.49
N MET A 279 36.23 -20.87 -5.99
CA MET A 279 35.80 -19.50 -6.37
C MET A 279 35.44 -18.68 -5.12
N GLN A 280 36.43 -18.35 -4.29
CA GLN A 280 36.29 -17.41 -3.17
C GLN A 280 36.20 -15.96 -3.68
N GLY A 281 35.05 -15.63 -4.26
CA GLY A 281 34.71 -14.35 -4.86
C GLY A 281 33.39 -14.54 -5.60
N GLY A 282 32.31 -14.01 -5.04
CA GLY A 282 30.95 -14.42 -5.42
C GLY A 282 30.53 -13.94 -6.81
N ASP A 283 30.29 -14.89 -7.72
CA ASP A 283 29.09 -14.96 -8.55
C ASP A 283 28.96 -16.36 -9.19
N LEU A 284 27.96 -17.14 -8.77
CA LEU A 284 27.71 -18.50 -9.23
C LEU A 284 26.65 -18.52 -10.34
N SER A 285 27.09 -18.35 -11.59
CA SER A 285 26.19 -18.31 -12.76
C SER A 285 25.74 -19.71 -13.20
N TRP A 286 24.55 -20.15 -12.75
CA TRP A 286 23.92 -21.41 -13.15
C TRP A 286 23.06 -21.27 -14.42
N GLN A 287 23.18 -22.24 -15.34
CA GLN A 287 22.40 -22.36 -16.58
C GLN A 287 22.36 -23.83 -17.03
N ILE A 288 21.28 -24.44 -17.55
CA ILE A 288 19.81 -24.25 -17.42
C ILE A 288 19.21 -25.67 -17.53
N ASN A 289 18.10 -25.98 -16.86
CA ASN A 289 17.31 -27.18 -17.20
C ASN A 289 15.79 -26.92 -17.21
N ASN A 290 15.09 -27.45 -18.22
CA ASN A 290 13.76 -27.01 -18.65
C ASN A 290 12.61 -27.59 -17.80
N SER A 291 12.53 -27.20 -16.52
CA SER A 291 11.46 -27.64 -15.61
C SER A 291 11.08 -26.56 -14.58
N GLY A 292 11.06 -25.29 -15.01
CA GLY A 292 10.46 -24.15 -14.30
C GLY A 292 11.18 -23.64 -13.06
N LYS A 293 11.93 -24.46 -12.31
CA LYS A 293 12.58 -24.06 -11.05
C LYS A 293 13.48 -22.82 -11.19
N ALA A 294 14.32 -22.80 -12.22
CA ALA A 294 15.17 -21.69 -12.62
C ALA A 294 15.36 -21.77 -14.14
N TYR A 295 14.83 -20.81 -14.90
CA TYR A 295 14.76 -20.87 -16.37
C TYR A 295 15.06 -19.52 -17.02
N PHE A 296 16.03 -19.48 -17.93
CA PHE A 296 16.33 -18.26 -18.69
C PHE A 296 15.62 -18.31 -20.04
N ASN A 297 14.70 -17.37 -20.27
CA ASN A 297 14.02 -17.16 -21.55
C ASN A 297 14.56 -15.86 -22.18
N GLY A 298 15.66 -15.97 -22.93
CA GLY A 298 16.40 -14.80 -23.40
C GLY A 298 16.90 -13.94 -22.24
N ALA A 299 16.41 -12.71 -22.14
CA ALA A 299 16.79 -11.75 -21.09
C ALA A 299 16.01 -11.92 -19.76
N ASN A 300 15.15 -12.93 -19.64
CA ASN A 300 14.23 -13.10 -18.51
C ASN A 300 14.58 -14.34 -17.68
N PHE A 301 14.82 -14.17 -16.37
CA PHE A 301 15.00 -15.25 -15.41
C PHE A 301 13.69 -15.59 -14.70
N GLY A 302 13.19 -16.81 -14.93
CA GLY A 302 12.00 -17.37 -14.32
C GLY A 302 12.34 -18.27 -13.13
N ILE A 303 11.65 -18.07 -12.01
CA ILE A 303 11.68 -18.96 -10.84
C ILE A 303 10.27 -19.50 -10.66
N GLY A 304 10.10 -20.83 -10.69
CA GLY A 304 8.78 -21.45 -10.74
C GLY A 304 8.04 -21.35 -12.09
N THR A 305 8.66 -20.80 -13.14
CA THR A 305 8.05 -20.63 -14.48
C THR A 305 9.03 -20.86 -15.63
N THR A 306 8.57 -21.55 -16.68
CA THR A 306 9.25 -21.66 -17.99
C THR A 306 8.83 -20.55 -18.98
N SER A 307 7.90 -19.68 -18.60
CA SER A 307 7.43 -18.54 -19.41
C SER A 307 7.56 -17.23 -18.63
N PRO A 308 8.78 -16.81 -18.25
CA PRO A 308 8.98 -15.57 -17.52
C PRO A 308 8.71 -14.35 -18.43
N TYR A 309 7.73 -13.54 -18.05
CA TYR A 309 7.25 -12.40 -18.83
C TYR A 309 8.02 -11.08 -18.55
N THR A 310 9.02 -11.12 -17.67
CA THR A 310 9.89 -9.99 -17.33
C THR A 310 11.23 -10.47 -16.78
N LYS A 311 12.21 -9.57 -16.61
CA LYS A 311 13.61 -9.87 -16.28
C LYS A 311 13.80 -10.80 -15.07
N LEU A 312 12.96 -10.65 -14.05
CA LEU A 312 12.83 -11.59 -12.93
C LEU A 312 11.33 -11.89 -12.74
N SER A 313 10.92 -13.14 -12.99
CA SER A 313 9.52 -13.56 -12.92
C SER A 313 9.41 -14.75 -11.98
N VAL A 314 8.86 -14.53 -10.77
CA VAL A 314 8.69 -15.58 -9.76
C VAL A 314 7.23 -16.00 -9.70
N VAL A 315 6.98 -17.30 -9.84
CA VAL A 315 5.66 -17.93 -9.63
C VAL A 315 5.74 -18.75 -8.35
N GLY A 316 5.43 -18.09 -7.23
CA GLY A 316 5.52 -18.64 -5.88
C GLY A 316 5.76 -17.55 -4.83
N GLU A 317 5.82 -17.95 -3.56
CA GLU A 317 6.29 -17.07 -2.48
C GLU A 317 7.80 -16.81 -2.64
N THR A 318 8.26 -15.61 -2.29
CA THR A 318 9.69 -15.26 -2.30
C THR A 318 10.09 -14.71 -0.93
N VAL A 319 10.82 -15.51 -0.16
CA VAL A 319 11.38 -15.09 1.13
C VAL A 319 12.69 -14.35 0.89
N SER A 320 12.74 -13.05 1.22
CA SER A 320 13.96 -12.23 1.21
C SER A 320 13.91 -11.20 2.33
N THR A 321 15.07 -10.88 2.91
CA THR A 321 15.20 -9.76 3.86
C THR A 321 15.06 -8.40 3.17
N ASN A 322 15.45 -8.32 1.88
CA ASN A 322 15.53 -7.08 1.12
C ASN A 322 15.25 -7.32 -0.37
N PHE A 323 14.46 -6.45 -0.99
CA PHE A 323 14.35 -6.35 -2.44
C PHE A 323 14.94 -5.01 -2.88
N THR A 324 16.23 -5.01 -3.24
CA THR A 324 16.96 -3.80 -3.64
C THR A 324 16.86 -3.59 -5.16
N ALA A 325 16.11 -2.57 -5.59
CA ALA A 325 15.85 -2.29 -7.00
C ALA A 325 16.44 -0.94 -7.44
N THR A 326 17.72 -0.86 -7.78
CA THR A 326 18.35 0.43 -8.14
C THR A 326 17.81 0.99 -9.47
N SER A 327 17.34 2.23 -9.47
CA SER A 327 16.98 3.00 -10.67
C SER A 327 17.89 4.22 -10.83
N SER A 328 18.30 4.52 -12.06
CA SER A 328 19.11 5.70 -12.40
C SER A 328 18.28 6.96 -12.71
N ILE A 329 16.95 6.84 -12.77
CA ILE A 329 16.03 7.89 -13.25
C ILE A 329 14.74 8.05 -12.43
N ALA A 330 14.54 7.26 -11.36
CA ALA A 330 13.32 7.31 -10.54
C ALA A 330 13.63 7.62 -9.08
N THR A 331 12.76 8.42 -8.44
CA THR A 331 12.82 8.79 -7.01
C THR A 331 12.38 7.66 -6.06
N ASN A 332 11.90 6.54 -6.61
CA ASN A 332 11.62 5.32 -5.87
C ASN A 332 12.21 4.13 -6.63
N THR A 333 12.70 3.13 -5.91
CA THR A 333 13.50 2.01 -6.43
C THR A 333 12.63 1.00 -7.20
N PHE A 334 11.39 0.76 -6.77
CA PHE A 334 10.43 0.01 -7.56
C PHE A 334 9.84 0.88 -8.67
N ASN A 335 10.06 0.51 -9.92
CA ASN A 335 9.52 1.20 -11.10
C ASN A 335 8.02 0.87 -11.32
N GLY A 336 7.19 1.27 -10.35
CA GLY A 336 5.76 0.96 -10.29
C GLY A 336 5.30 0.61 -8.87
N PRO A 337 3.97 0.53 -8.62
CA PRO A 337 3.44 0.13 -7.31
C PRO A 337 3.76 -1.33 -7.00
N VAL A 338 4.17 -1.62 -5.76
CA VAL A 338 4.30 -3.00 -5.26
C VAL A 338 2.89 -3.54 -4.98
N VAL A 339 2.38 -4.38 -5.89
CA VAL A 339 1.03 -4.98 -5.79
C VAL A 339 1.06 -6.16 -4.83
N ILE A 340 0.74 -5.91 -3.55
CA ILE A 340 0.65 -6.95 -2.52
C ILE A 340 -0.73 -7.64 -2.61
N GLY A 341 -0.85 -8.56 -3.56
CA GLY A 341 -2.05 -9.37 -3.78
C GLY A 341 -3.19 -8.65 -4.52
N SER A 342 -4.15 -9.43 -5.01
CA SER A 342 -5.22 -8.99 -5.92
C SER A 342 -6.32 -8.12 -5.27
N THR A 343 -6.17 -7.73 -4.00
CA THR A 343 -7.24 -7.03 -3.25
C THR A 343 -6.73 -5.96 -2.27
N VAL A 344 -5.41 -5.75 -2.12
CA VAL A 344 -4.87 -4.74 -1.20
C VAL A 344 -4.19 -3.59 -1.97
N ARG A 345 -4.88 -2.46 -2.08
CA ARG A 345 -4.33 -1.18 -2.57
C ARG A 345 -3.45 -0.55 -1.50
N SER A 346 -2.27 -1.12 -1.25
CA SER A 346 -1.43 -0.72 -0.12
C SER A 346 -0.70 0.61 -0.37
N LEU A 347 -0.60 1.42 0.69
CA LEU A 347 -0.06 2.78 0.66
C LEU A 347 1.47 2.77 0.76
N ILE A 348 2.17 2.92 -0.36
CA ILE A 348 3.62 3.22 -0.35
C ILE A 348 3.79 4.72 -0.11
N ALA A 349 4.00 5.11 1.15
CA ALA A 349 4.35 6.47 1.50
C ALA A 349 5.81 6.77 1.09
N ILE A 350 5.99 7.50 -0.01
CA ILE A 350 7.29 8.09 -0.34
C ILE A 350 7.54 9.34 0.52
N PRO A 351 8.80 9.68 0.85
CA PRO A 351 9.11 10.94 1.51
C PRO A 351 8.60 12.13 0.69
N GLY A 352 7.69 12.91 1.28
CA GLY A 352 7.16 14.13 0.67
C GLY A 352 5.90 14.02 -0.18
N GLY A 353 5.20 12.88 -0.25
CA GLY A 353 3.88 12.83 -0.92
C GLY A 353 3.24 11.44 -0.99
N VAL A 354 1.94 11.39 -1.30
CA VAL A 354 1.23 10.13 -1.60
C VAL A 354 1.06 9.99 -3.11
N THR A 355 1.33 8.79 -3.64
CA THR A 355 1.21 8.49 -5.07
C THR A 355 -0.15 7.86 -5.37
N PHE A 356 -1.01 8.56 -6.11
CA PHE A 356 -2.26 7.99 -6.62
C PHE A 356 -2.02 7.26 -7.95
N THR A 357 -2.34 5.97 -8.00
CA THR A 357 -2.22 5.18 -9.23
C THR A 357 -3.51 5.30 -10.07
N THR A 358 -3.44 5.96 -11.22
CA THR A 358 -4.52 5.92 -12.23
C THR A 358 -4.46 4.60 -13.01
N LEU A 359 -5.53 4.27 -13.75
CA LEU A 359 -5.66 3.02 -14.51
C LEU A 359 -4.62 2.86 -15.65
N LEU A 360 -3.94 3.95 -16.03
CA LEU A 360 -2.96 3.98 -17.14
C LEU A 360 -1.52 4.27 -16.67
N GLY A 361 -1.29 4.34 -15.35
CA GLY A 361 0.05 4.40 -14.77
C GLY A 361 0.52 5.80 -14.34
N TYR A 362 1.57 5.75 -13.51
CA TYR A 362 2.43 6.84 -13.00
C TYR A 362 1.98 8.30 -13.22
N SER A 363 1.35 8.86 -12.19
CA SER A 363 1.57 10.27 -11.85
C SER A 363 2.69 10.35 -10.82
N ALA A 364 3.58 11.34 -10.93
CA ALA A 364 4.55 11.61 -9.87
C ALA A 364 3.81 11.95 -8.56
N GLY A 365 4.46 11.77 -7.41
CA GLY A 365 3.86 12.12 -6.12
C GLY A 365 3.35 13.56 -6.11
N ASP A 366 2.12 13.75 -5.64
CA ASP A 366 1.39 15.01 -5.75
C ASP A 366 1.27 15.70 -4.38
N PRO A 367 2.33 16.41 -3.93
CA PRO A 367 2.30 17.13 -2.66
C PRO A 367 1.33 18.31 -2.67
N ALA A 368 0.87 18.76 -3.84
CA ALA A 368 -0.14 19.81 -3.92
C ALA A 368 -1.53 19.27 -3.54
N ASN A 369 -1.87 18.03 -3.91
CA ASN A 369 -3.19 17.46 -3.62
C ASN A 369 -3.24 16.52 -2.40
N PHE A 370 -2.21 15.73 -2.07
CA PHE A 370 -2.19 14.90 -0.85
C PHE A 370 -0.78 14.67 -0.30
N TYR A 371 -0.52 15.20 0.89
CA TYR A 371 0.80 15.32 1.50
C TYR A 371 0.82 14.80 2.94
N TRP A 372 1.87 14.09 3.33
CA TRP A 372 2.11 13.74 4.73
C TRP A 372 3.38 14.40 5.24
N ASP A 373 3.22 15.28 6.22
CA ASP A 373 4.30 15.91 6.96
C ASP A 373 4.86 14.93 8.00
N PHE A 374 5.99 14.31 7.66
CA PHE A 374 6.70 13.39 8.55
C PHE A 374 7.31 14.06 9.78
N VAL A 375 7.57 15.38 9.74
CA VAL A 375 8.21 16.13 10.83
C VAL A 375 7.17 16.52 11.88
N ASN A 376 6.08 17.15 11.46
CA ASN A 376 5.02 17.64 12.36
C ASN A 376 3.86 16.64 12.54
N ARG A 377 3.88 15.50 11.84
CA ARG A 377 2.86 14.42 11.87
C ARG A 377 1.46 14.93 11.45
N ARG A 378 1.39 15.53 10.26
CA ARG A 378 0.18 16.19 9.73
C ARG A 378 -0.19 15.72 8.33
N LEU A 379 -1.48 15.60 8.07
CA LEU A 379 -2.04 15.33 6.75
C LEU A 379 -2.45 16.64 6.06
N GLY A 380 -1.85 16.93 4.90
CA GLY A 380 -2.28 17.97 3.98
C GLY A 380 -3.13 17.40 2.85
N VAL A 381 -4.25 18.05 2.55
CA VAL A 381 -5.10 17.80 1.37
C VAL A 381 -5.27 19.16 0.67
N GLY A 382 -4.90 19.24 -0.61
CA GLY A 382 -4.79 20.53 -1.31
C GLY A 382 -3.65 21.44 -0.81
N SER A 383 -2.72 20.93 0.00
CA SER A 383 -1.59 21.70 0.55
C SER A 383 -0.38 20.82 0.89
N SER A 384 0.81 21.27 0.49
CA SER A 384 2.12 20.73 0.88
C SER A 384 2.68 21.31 2.18
N THR A 385 1.94 22.22 2.83
CA THR A 385 2.37 22.98 4.02
C THR A 385 1.32 22.91 5.15
N PRO A 386 0.95 21.69 5.61
CA PRO A 386 -0.14 21.52 6.57
C PRO A 386 0.20 22.16 7.93
N TRP A 387 -0.64 23.08 8.38
CA TRP A 387 -0.47 23.79 9.65
C TRP A 387 -1.26 23.15 10.81
N ALA A 388 -2.23 22.29 10.52
CA ALA A 388 -3.02 21.50 11.47
C ALA A 388 -2.87 19.98 11.22
N ARG A 389 -3.30 19.13 12.18
CA ARG A 389 -3.22 17.65 12.08
C ARG A 389 -3.88 17.09 10.81
N LEU A 390 -5.00 17.69 10.43
CA LEU A 390 -5.57 17.64 9.08
C LEU A 390 -5.67 19.09 8.60
N SER A 391 -5.07 19.39 7.46
CA SER A 391 -5.09 20.71 6.81
C SER A 391 -5.67 20.53 5.42
N VAL A 392 -6.89 21.02 5.21
CA VAL A 392 -7.58 20.96 3.91
C VAL A 392 -7.59 22.37 3.30
N ALA A 393 -7.16 22.50 2.06
CA ALA A 393 -7.13 23.75 1.31
C ALA A 393 -7.68 23.56 -0.11
N GLY A 394 -8.16 24.64 -0.72
CA GLY A 394 -8.56 24.63 -2.13
C GLY A 394 -7.34 24.47 -3.03
N SER A 395 -7.27 23.38 -3.79
CA SER A 395 -6.18 23.17 -4.75
C SER A 395 -6.28 24.17 -5.90
N SER A 396 -5.17 24.85 -6.21
CA SER A 396 -5.10 25.85 -7.28
C SER A 396 -5.14 25.25 -8.70
N SER A 397 -5.27 23.92 -8.83
CA SER A 397 -5.28 23.20 -10.11
C SER A 397 -6.61 22.50 -10.36
N ASN A 398 -7.33 22.95 -11.40
CA ASN A 398 -8.45 22.28 -12.07
C ASN A 398 -9.79 22.04 -11.32
N LEU A 399 -10.00 22.58 -10.10
CA LEU A 399 -11.28 22.43 -9.37
C LEU A 399 -11.85 23.76 -8.82
N THR A 400 -11.93 24.79 -9.66
CA THR A 400 -12.36 26.16 -9.29
C THR A 400 -13.73 26.28 -8.60
N ASN A 401 -14.63 25.32 -8.82
CA ASN A 401 -15.99 25.29 -8.26
C ASN A 401 -16.27 24.07 -7.35
N ALA A 402 -15.25 23.31 -6.95
CA ALA A 402 -15.44 22.18 -6.02
C ALA A 402 -15.34 22.64 -4.56
N PRO A 403 -16.13 22.06 -3.64
CA PRO A 403 -15.98 22.36 -2.22
C PRO A 403 -14.61 21.95 -1.68
N ILE A 404 -14.06 22.77 -0.79
CA ILE A 404 -12.82 22.48 -0.06
C ILE A 404 -13.03 21.27 0.86
N PHE A 405 -14.21 21.13 1.46
CA PHE A 405 -14.57 20.02 2.34
C PHE A 405 -16.07 19.71 2.25
N ALA A 406 -16.46 18.44 2.30
CA ALA A 406 -17.87 18.04 2.23
C ALA A 406 -18.15 16.74 3.02
N VAL A 407 -19.33 16.66 3.63
CA VAL A 407 -19.85 15.49 4.36
C VAL A 407 -21.29 15.22 3.92
N SER A 408 -21.53 14.00 3.42
CA SER A 408 -22.82 13.58 2.85
C SER A 408 -23.33 12.28 3.49
N THR A 409 -24.64 12.19 3.72
CA THR A 409 -25.30 11.10 4.46
C THR A 409 -25.58 9.85 3.62
N SER A 410 -24.50 9.19 3.19
CA SER A 410 -24.47 7.84 2.61
C SER A 410 -25.38 7.56 1.40
N THR A 411 -24.88 7.88 0.21
CA THR A 411 -24.91 6.99 -0.96
C THR A 411 -23.90 7.52 -1.97
N ALA A 412 -23.27 6.64 -2.78
CA ALA A 412 -22.12 7.00 -3.62
C ALA A 412 -22.39 8.02 -4.75
N VAL A 413 -23.63 8.53 -4.86
CA VAL A 413 -24.08 9.51 -5.86
C VAL A 413 -25.09 10.54 -5.31
N SER A 414 -25.35 10.58 -3.99
CA SER A 414 -26.35 11.53 -3.44
C SER A 414 -25.79 12.95 -3.27
N THR A 415 -26.54 13.93 -3.75
CA THR A 415 -26.27 15.37 -3.63
C THR A 415 -26.65 15.96 -2.27
N SER A 416 -27.18 15.16 -1.34
CA SER A 416 -27.58 15.60 0.00
C SER A 416 -26.37 15.87 0.93
N THR A 417 -25.88 17.12 0.94
CA THR A 417 -24.84 17.56 1.87
C THR A 417 -25.41 17.86 3.26
N VAL A 418 -24.75 17.34 4.29
CA VAL A 418 -25.03 17.72 5.69
C VAL A 418 -24.10 18.84 6.14
N PHE A 419 -22.84 18.81 5.72
CA PHE A 419 -21.86 19.88 5.98
C PHE A 419 -21.00 20.10 4.73
N ILE A 420 -20.74 21.36 4.36
CA ILE A 420 -19.90 21.72 3.23
C ILE A 420 -19.10 23.00 3.54
N ILE A 421 -17.89 23.09 3.00
CA ILE A 421 -17.14 24.34 2.83
C ILE A 421 -16.94 24.50 1.32
N ASP A 422 -17.55 25.53 0.72
CA ASP A 422 -17.51 25.74 -0.74
C ASP A 422 -16.12 26.21 -1.24
N SER A 423 -15.95 26.41 -2.55
CA SER A 423 -14.68 26.91 -3.12
C SER A 423 -14.32 28.34 -2.69
N ASN A 424 -15.28 29.09 -2.13
CA ASN A 424 -15.12 30.45 -1.62
C ASN A 424 -14.86 30.47 -0.09
N GLY A 425 -14.84 29.31 0.58
CA GLY A 425 -14.68 29.19 2.03
C GLY A 425 -15.97 29.39 2.84
N LYS A 426 -17.16 29.49 2.22
CA LYS A 426 -18.43 29.60 2.92
C LYS A 426 -18.90 28.24 3.46
N VAL A 427 -19.47 28.23 4.65
CA VAL A 427 -19.98 27.03 5.32
C VAL A 427 -21.46 26.82 5.02
N GLY A 428 -21.83 25.63 4.55
CA GLY A 428 -23.21 25.20 4.38
C GLY A 428 -23.57 24.04 5.29
N ILE A 429 -24.76 24.08 5.89
CA ILE A 429 -25.36 22.96 6.64
C ILE A 429 -26.74 22.68 6.05
N GLY A 430 -26.98 21.46 5.58
CA GLY A 430 -28.20 21.10 4.84
C GLY A 430 -28.34 21.74 3.45
N THR A 431 -27.29 22.40 2.95
CA THR A 431 -27.26 23.07 1.63
C THR A 431 -25.93 22.81 0.91
N THR A 432 -25.96 22.84 -0.42
CA THR A 432 -24.78 22.81 -1.31
C THR A 432 -24.31 24.19 -1.74
N SER A 433 -25.10 25.24 -1.46
CA SER A 433 -24.91 26.57 -2.08
C SER A 433 -25.10 27.67 -1.03
N PRO A 434 -24.07 27.97 -0.23
CA PRO A 434 -24.16 28.98 0.82
C PRO A 434 -24.30 30.40 0.23
N MET A 435 -25.38 31.08 0.59
CA MET A 435 -25.59 32.49 0.22
C MET A 435 -24.69 33.39 1.08
N GLU A 436 -24.61 33.10 2.39
CA GLU A 436 -23.76 33.78 3.37
C GLU A 436 -22.60 32.91 3.86
N GLN A 437 -21.65 33.52 4.58
CA GLN A 437 -20.48 32.84 5.18
C GLN A 437 -20.85 31.59 6.00
N LEU A 438 -22.01 31.60 6.66
CA LEU A 438 -22.66 30.43 7.22
C LEU A 438 -24.11 30.41 6.74
N SER A 439 -24.51 29.33 6.06
CA SER A 439 -25.87 29.12 5.57
C SER A 439 -26.41 27.79 6.10
N ILE A 440 -27.51 27.83 6.87
CA ILE A 440 -28.13 26.64 7.46
C ILE A 440 -29.56 26.49 6.91
N VAL A 441 -29.85 25.36 6.25
CA VAL A 441 -31.20 25.00 5.80
C VAL A 441 -31.76 23.98 6.79
N GLY A 442 -32.44 24.49 7.82
CA GLY A 442 -33.01 23.72 8.91
C GLY A 442 -33.11 24.54 10.20
N ASN A 443 -33.60 23.90 11.27
CA ASN A 443 -33.74 24.55 12.57
C ASN A 443 -32.37 24.68 13.27
N ILE A 444 -32.09 25.85 13.84
CA ILE A 444 -30.89 26.09 14.65
C ILE A 444 -31.28 26.03 16.14
N ALA A 445 -30.68 25.10 16.88
CA ALA A 445 -30.80 25.04 18.34
C ALA A 445 -29.54 25.61 18.99
N VAL A 446 -29.68 26.65 19.82
CA VAL A 446 -28.56 27.29 20.53
C VAL A 446 -28.82 27.24 22.03
N ALA A 447 -27.89 26.66 22.79
CA ALA A 447 -27.99 26.52 24.25
C ALA A 447 -27.53 27.78 25.03
N GLY A 448 -27.47 28.93 24.37
CA GLY A 448 -26.98 30.20 24.91
C GLY A 448 -27.26 31.36 23.96
N CYS A 449 -26.87 32.57 24.33
CA CYS A 449 -27.20 33.78 23.58
C CYS A 449 -26.50 33.83 22.20
N LEU A 450 -27.28 34.02 21.14
CA LEU A 450 -26.75 34.36 19.81
C LEU A 450 -26.15 35.78 19.86
N LYS A 451 -24.82 35.89 19.72
CA LYS A 451 -24.11 37.18 19.69
C LYS A 451 -23.68 37.51 18.26
N ALA A 452 -24.25 38.55 17.67
CA ALA A 452 -23.70 39.16 16.47
C ALA A 452 -22.39 39.88 16.81
N ALA A 453 -21.29 39.51 16.15
CA ALA A 453 -19.97 40.09 16.38
C ALA A 453 -19.40 40.65 15.06
N THR A 454 -19.05 41.93 15.07
CA THR A 454 -18.22 42.54 14.02
C THR A 454 -16.73 42.32 14.34
N SER A 455 -15.84 42.63 13.39
CA SER A 455 -14.41 42.27 13.43
C SER A 455 -13.58 42.82 14.61
N THR A 456 -14.14 43.67 15.46
CA THR A 456 -13.45 44.26 16.62
C THR A 456 -14.34 44.16 17.85
N TYR A 457 -13.99 43.28 18.80
CA TYR A 457 -14.79 42.98 19.99
C TYR A 457 -14.65 44.07 21.08
N ASN A 458 -14.98 45.32 20.72
CA ASN A 458 -15.08 46.45 21.65
C ASN A 458 -16.54 46.91 21.72
N LEU A 459 -17.29 46.32 22.66
CA LEU A 459 -18.61 46.85 23.07
C LEU A 459 -18.41 48.11 23.92
N THR A 460 -18.09 49.24 23.28
CA THR A 460 -18.15 50.53 23.99
C THR A 460 -19.61 50.90 24.29
N PRO A 461 -19.92 51.57 25.42
CA PRO A 461 -21.29 51.87 25.82
C PRO A 461 -22.14 52.61 24.77
N GLU A 462 -21.49 53.37 23.87
CA GLU A 462 -22.12 54.13 22.78
C GLU A 462 -22.67 53.25 21.65
N THR A 463 -22.33 51.95 21.59
CA THR A 463 -22.67 51.08 20.45
C THR A 463 -23.88 50.18 20.66
N THR A 464 -24.52 50.22 21.85
CA THR A 464 -25.51 49.20 22.26
C THR A 464 -26.77 49.21 21.41
N CYS A 465 -26.85 48.26 20.49
CA CYS A 465 -28.10 47.84 19.86
C CYS A 465 -28.92 47.12 20.94
N ALA A 466 -30.10 47.61 21.31
CA ALA A 466 -30.77 47.18 22.55
C ALA A 466 -32.30 47.16 22.50
N ASP A 467 -32.85 47.16 21.29
CA ASP A 467 -34.25 47.26 20.96
C ASP A 467 -34.65 46.18 19.93
N LEU A 468 -35.90 45.72 20.03
CA LEU A 468 -36.56 44.86 19.07
C LEU A 468 -37.38 45.75 18.14
N ALA A 469 -37.07 45.70 16.84
CA ALA A 469 -37.77 46.45 15.81
C ALA A 469 -38.39 45.55 14.75
N GLU A 470 -39.38 46.07 14.05
CA GLU A 470 -40.03 45.43 12.91
C GLU A 470 -40.16 46.43 11.75
N ALA A 471 -40.20 45.90 10.52
CA ALA A 471 -40.27 46.67 9.29
C ALA A 471 -41.71 47.12 8.99
N TYR A 472 -41.91 48.43 8.90
CA TYR A 472 -43.19 49.02 8.49
C TYR A 472 -43.00 49.99 7.33
N THR A 473 -43.91 49.96 6.35
CA THR A 473 -43.89 50.90 5.21
C THR A 473 -44.18 52.32 5.69
N SER A 474 -43.29 53.28 5.38
CA SER A 474 -43.48 54.68 5.76
C SER A 474 -44.53 55.39 4.90
N GLY A 475 -45.44 56.13 5.56
CA GLY A 475 -46.43 56.99 4.92
C GLY A 475 -45.90 58.38 4.56
N GLU A 476 -44.75 58.77 5.11
CA GLU A 476 -44.03 60.02 4.82
C GLU A 476 -42.52 59.79 4.94
N ASP A 477 -41.71 60.85 4.79
CA ASP A 477 -40.28 60.76 5.06
C ASP A 477 -40.02 60.73 6.58
N LEU A 478 -39.50 59.61 7.08
CA LEU A 478 -39.23 59.36 8.49
C LEU A 478 -37.72 59.38 8.81
N SER A 479 -37.37 59.63 10.07
CA SER A 479 -35.98 59.67 10.54
C SER A 479 -35.79 59.10 11.96
N PRO A 480 -34.61 58.56 12.32
CA PRO A 480 -34.39 57.93 13.62
C PRO A 480 -34.74 58.82 14.82
N GLY A 481 -35.57 58.27 15.69
CA GLY A 481 -36.16 58.93 16.86
C GLY A 481 -37.51 59.60 16.63
N ASP A 482 -38.06 59.63 15.41
CA ASP A 482 -39.47 59.96 15.20
C ASP A 482 -40.38 58.94 15.90
N ILE A 483 -41.31 59.43 16.72
CA ILE A 483 -42.36 58.62 17.36
C ILE A 483 -43.51 58.45 16.35
N VAL A 484 -44.00 57.22 16.16
CA VAL A 484 -44.87 56.90 15.01
C VAL A 484 -46.16 56.16 15.34
N ALA A 485 -47.14 56.35 14.47
CA ALA A 485 -48.48 55.78 14.52
C ALA A 485 -48.90 55.26 13.12
N PRO A 486 -49.84 54.31 13.03
CA PRO A 486 -50.39 53.86 11.76
C PRO A 486 -51.44 54.85 11.24
N GLU A 487 -51.37 55.14 9.94
CA GLU A 487 -52.38 55.87 9.16
C GLU A 487 -52.97 54.93 8.09
N ILE A 488 -54.26 55.10 7.77
CA ILE A 488 -54.93 54.28 6.75
C ILE A 488 -54.39 54.66 5.36
N ASP A 489 -53.76 53.70 4.69
CA ASP A 489 -53.11 53.90 3.40
C ASP A 489 -53.59 52.81 2.44
N SER A 490 -54.65 53.11 1.70
CA SER A 490 -55.22 52.23 0.67
C SER A 490 -54.30 52.05 -0.56
N GLY A 491 -53.15 52.72 -0.60
CA GLY A 491 -52.08 52.49 -1.56
C GLY A 491 -51.04 51.46 -1.11
N ASN A 492 -50.93 51.17 0.20
CA ASN A 492 -50.04 50.11 0.70
C ASN A 492 -50.73 48.74 0.67
N LYS A 493 -49.93 47.67 0.50
CA LYS A 493 -50.38 46.27 0.47
C LYS A 493 -51.07 45.84 1.76
N ASP A 494 -50.63 46.39 2.88
CA ASP A 494 -51.12 46.05 4.23
C ASP A 494 -52.31 46.92 4.66
N GLY A 495 -52.74 47.87 3.81
CA GLY A 495 -53.87 48.79 4.05
C GLY A 495 -53.59 49.95 5.02
N PHE A 496 -52.40 49.99 5.61
CA PHE A 496 -51.91 51.10 6.44
C PHE A 496 -50.45 51.41 6.10
N SER A 497 -50.00 52.63 6.42
CA SER A 497 -48.59 53.00 6.43
C SER A 497 -48.27 53.79 7.72
N VAL A 498 -47.00 54.04 7.99
CA VAL A 498 -46.54 54.56 9.29
C VAL A 498 -46.04 55.99 9.16
N VAL A 499 -46.57 56.88 9.99
CA VAL A 499 -46.30 58.33 9.98
C VAL A 499 -46.01 58.85 11.39
N ARG A 500 -45.50 60.08 11.51
CA ARG A 500 -45.25 60.73 12.81
C ARG A 500 -46.55 60.89 13.60
N ALA A 501 -46.50 60.48 14.86
CA ALA A 501 -47.66 60.50 15.74
C ALA A 501 -48.04 61.92 16.20
N ASN A 502 -49.31 62.27 16.05
CA ASN A 502 -49.95 63.48 16.59
C ASN A 502 -50.61 63.19 17.95
N THR A 503 -50.96 64.21 18.74
CA THR A 503 -51.44 64.08 20.14
C THR A 503 -52.50 63.00 20.39
N ASP A 504 -53.41 62.77 19.45
CA ASP A 504 -54.53 61.83 19.55
C ASP A 504 -54.25 60.46 18.92
N SER A 505 -53.01 60.22 18.48
CA SER A 505 -52.61 59.01 17.75
C SER A 505 -52.26 57.85 18.69
N THR A 506 -52.66 56.64 18.31
CA THR A 506 -52.16 55.42 18.99
C THR A 506 -50.75 55.12 18.50
N VAL A 507 -49.76 55.29 19.38
CA VAL A 507 -48.35 55.02 19.07
C VAL A 507 -48.12 53.52 18.95
N ILE A 508 -47.36 53.11 17.92
CA ILE A 508 -46.88 51.73 17.74
C ILE A 508 -45.41 51.57 18.13
N GLY A 509 -44.61 52.62 18.02
CA GLY A 509 -43.20 52.60 18.41
C GLY A 509 -42.44 53.86 18.00
N ILE A 510 -41.12 53.74 17.87
CA ILE A 510 -40.21 54.84 17.54
C ILE A 510 -39.24 54.36 16.45
N VAL A 511 -38.94 55.20 15.45
CA VAL A 511 -37.99 54.84 14.38
C VAL A 511 -36.61 54.56 14.97
N SER A 512 -36.13 53.32 14.85
CA SER A 512 -34.87 52.87 15.43
C SER A 512 -33.65 53.41 14.68
N THR A 513 -32.57 53.63 15.42
CA THR A 513 -31.25 53.93 14.85
C THR A 513 -30.47 52.66 14.53
N ARG A 514 -30.55 51.63 15.39
CA ARG A 514 -29.60 50.50 15.48
C ARG A 514 -30.25 49.29 16.20
N PRO A 515 -31.28 48.64 15.62
CA PRO A 515 -32.00 47.56 16.29
C PRO A 515 -31.10 46.36 16.65
N ALA A 516 -31.32 45.76 17.82
CA ALA A 516 -30.63 44.54 18.24
C ALA A 516 -31.11 43.32 17.45
N ALA A 517 -32.42 43.24 17.28
CA ALA A 517 -33.12 42.30 16.42
C ALA A 517 -34.11 43.10 15.56
N PHE A 518 -34.11 42.85 14.26
CA PHE A 518 -34.97 43.52 13.28
C PHE A 518 -35.72 42.48 12.45
N LEU A 519 -37.05 42.54 12.47
CA LEU A 519 -37.94 41.64 11.74
C LEU A 519 -38.39 42.29 10.44
N GLN A 520 -38.19 41.61 9.31
CA GLN A 520 -38.56 42.10 7.98
C GLN A 520 -39.19 40.95 7.18
N GLY A 521 -40.52 40.95 7.10
CA GLY A 521 -41.28 39.83 6.54
C GLY A 521 -40.98 38.53 7.27
N ALA A 522 -40.41 37.54 6.57
CA ALA A 522 -40.03 36.25 7.13
C ALA A 522 -38.58 36.18 7.69
N THR A 523 -37.84 37.29 7.66
CA THR A 523 -36.42 37.33 8.02
C THR A 523 -36.19 38.06 9.34
N ALA A 524 -35.31 37.51 10.20
CA ALA A 524 -34.84 38.16 11.41
C ALA A 524 -33.34 38.49 11.29
N TYR A 525 -33.01 39.79 11.30
CA TYR A 525 -31.65 40.31 11.29
C TYR A 525 -31.19 40.57 12.73
N PHE A 526 -29.94 40.24 13.05
CA PHE A 526 -29.36 40.41 14.40
C PHE A 526 -28.07 41.23 14.34
N GLY A 527 -28.00 42.30 15.13
CA GLY A 527 -26.90 43.26 15.15
C GLY A 527 -27.16 44.50 14.29
N GLY A 528 -27.16 45.67 14.92
CA GLY A 528 -27.52 46.96 14.30
C GLY A 528 -26.45 47.55 13.38
N THR A 529 -26.02 46.83 12.35
CA THR A 529 -25.20 47.35 11.24
C THR A 529 -25.99 47.65 9.98
N HIS A 530 -27.26 47.25 9.92
CA HIS A 530 -28.15 47.47 8.76
C HIS A 530 -28.65 48.92 8.63
N PHE A 531 -28.66 49.68 9.73
CA PHE A 531 -29.15 51.06 9.80
C PHE A 531 -28.14 51.96 10.54
N ASN A 532 -28.23 53.27 10.31
CA ASN A 532 -27.39 54.28 10.95
C ASN A 532 -28.22 55.50 11.38
N GLU A 533 -27.64 56.35 12.23
CA GLU A 533 -28.38 57.49 12.84
C GLU A 533 -28.81 58.58 11.84
N PHE A 534 -28.23 58.59 10.64
CA PHE A 534 -28.49 59.55 9.56
C PHE A 534 -29.37 58.97 8.44
N SER A 535 -29.95 57.78 8.65
CA SER A 535 -30.80 57.13 7.65
C SER A 535 -32.13 57.88 7.51
N LEU A 536 -32.37 58.51 6.36
CA LEU A 536 -33.68 59.05 6.01
C LEU A 536 -34.49 57.97 5.29
N PHE A 537 -35.64 57.62 5.87
CA PHE A 537 -36.55 56.60 5.37
C PHE A 537 -37.66 57.27 4.55
N SER A 538 -37.39 57.54 3.28
CA SER A 538 -38.34 58.21 2.38
C SER A 538 -39.69 57.47 2.28
N LYS A 539 -40.78 58.19 1.99
CA LYS A 539 -42.14 57.60 1.85
C LYS A 539 -42.13 56.34 0.98
N GLY A 540 -42.75 55.28 1.50
CA GLY A 540 -42.85 53.97 0.84
C GLY A 540 -41.68 53.02 1.10
N SER A 541 -40.74 53.38 1.99
CA SER A 541 -39.64 52.49 2.39
C SER A 541 -39.97 51.72 3.67
N GLU A 542 -39.41 50.50 3.78
CA GLU A 542 -39.52 49.68 4.98
C GLU A 542 -38.62 50.24 6.08
N THR A 543 -39.26 50.78 7.12
CA THR A 543 -38.64 51.55 8.21
C THR A 543 -38.60 50.70 9.48
N PRO A 544 -37.46 50.64 10.21
CA PRO A 544 -37.36 49.87 11.45
C PRO A 544 -38.04 50.61 12.61
N ILE A 545 -39.17 50.11 13.08
CA ILE A 545 -39.90 50.69 14.23
C ILE A 545 -39.62 49.85 15.47
N ALA A 546 -38.96 50.45 16.47
CA ALA A 546 -38.69 49.84 17.77
C ALA A 546 -40.00 49.68 18.56
N LEU A 547 -40.37 48.42 18.83
CA LEU A 547 -41.56 48.02 19.57
C LEU A 547 -41.28 47.81 21.06
N SER A 548 -40.02 47.49 21.42
CA SER A 548 -39.59 47.22 22.79
C SER A 548 -38.08 47.43 22.95
N GLY A 549 -37.63 47.73 24.15
CA GLY A 549 -36.21 47.96 24.47
C GLY A 549 -35.80 49.43 24.41
N ARG A 550 -34.49 49.69 24.27
CA ARG A 550 -33.91 51.04 24.46
C ARG A 550 -33.61 51.70 23.12
N VAL A 551 -34.30 52.79 22.80
CA VAL A 551 -34.18 53.50 21.52
C VAL A 551 -34.06 55.02 21.73
N PRO A 552 -33.24 55.75 20.96
CA PRO A 552 -33.23 57.22 20.99
C PRO A 552 -34.55 57.76 20.44
N ALA A 553 -35.23 58.62 21.20
CA ALA A 553 -36.51 59.25 20.86
C ALA A 553 -36.37 60.78 20.82
N LYS A 554 -37.01 61.43 19.84
CA LYS A 554 -37.12 62.90 19.80
C LYS A 554 -38.05 63.39 20.90
N VAL A 555 -37.63 64.43 21.62
CA VAL A 555 -38.37 65.02 22.74
C VAL A 555 -38.31 66.54 22.76
N SER A 556 -39.30 67.15 23.41
CA SER A 556 -39.44 68.58 23.60
C SER A 556 -39.71 68.93 25.06
N LEU A 557 -39.35 70.16 25.45
CA LEU A 557 -39.58 70.70 26.79
C LEU A 557 -41.02 71.22 27.01
N GLY A 558 -41.98 70.82 26.16
CA GLY A 558 -43.35 71.35 26.17
C GLY A 558 -44.10 71.18 27.50
N ASN A 559 -43.64 70.26 28.36
CA ASN A 559 -44.16 70.05 29.71
C ASN A 559 -43.14 70.36 30.83
N GLY A 560 -41.96 70.89 30.51
CA GLY A 560 -40.82 71.09 31.42
C GLY A 560 -39.66 70.14 31.10
N SER A 561 -38.58 70.25 31.88
CA SER A 561 -37.40 69.37 31.80
C SER A 561 -37.75 67.91 32.10
N ILE A 562 -37.15 67.01 31.33
CA ILE A 562 -37.23 65.57 31.46
C ILE A 562 -36.09 65.08 32.36
N GLU A 563 -36.38 64.16 33.26
CA GLU A 563 -35.46 63.49 34.17
C GLU A 563 -35.55 61.97 33.99
N VAL A 564 -34.49 61.24 34.36
CA VAL A 564 -34.49 59.77 34.31
C VAL A 564 -35.65 59.21 35.14
N GLY A 565 -36.47 58.35 34.54
CA GLY A 565 -37.69 57.80 35.16
C GLY A 565 -38.99 58.53 34.79
N ASP A 566 -38.93 59.70 34.14
CA ASP A 566 -40.13 60.34 33.59
C ASP A 566 -40.78 59.49 32.51
N LYS A 567 -42.11 59.44 32.49
CA LYS A 567 -42.84 58.92 31.35
C LYS A 567 -42.90 59.94 30.22
N ILE A 568 -42.80 59.48 28.98
CA ILE A 568 -42.92 60.30 27.77
C ILE A 568 -44.32 60.13 27.17
N MET A 569 -45.01 61.24 26.90
CA MET A 569 -46.24 61.34 26.10
C MET A 569 -45.95 62.02 24.76
N LEU A 570 -46.90 62.02 23.82
CA LEU A 570 -46.80 62.81 22.58
C LEU A 570 -46.89 64.31 22.87
N SER A 571 -46.09 65.11 22.16
CA SER A 571 -46.18 66.57 22.18
C SER A 571 -47.09 67.10 21.05
N PRO A 572 -47.43 68.41 21.04
CA PRO A 572 -48.09 69.05 19.90
C PRO A 572 -47.24 69.12 18.61
N VAL A 573 -45.96 68.72 18.65
CA VAL A 573 -45.10 68.60 17.47
C VAL A 573 -45.13 67.15 16.96
N PRO A 574 -45.54 66.88 15.71
CA PRO A 574 -45.70 65.53 15.18
C PRO A 574 -44.42 64.70 15.33
N GLY A 575 -44.54 63.52 15.94
CA GLY A 575 -43.45 62.56 16.12
C GLY A 575 -42.41 62.94 17.17
N VAL A 576 -42.68 63.96 17.98
CA VAL A 576 -41.81 64.41 19.08
C VAL A 576 -42.53 64.22 20.41
N GLY A 577 -41.87 63.60 21.39
CA GLY A 577 -42.40 63.39 22.73
C GLY A 577 -42.26 64.60 23.66
N MET A 578 -42.82 64.51 24.86
CA MET A 578 -42.55 65.40 25.99
C MET A 578 -42.84 64.69 27.33
N LYS A 579 -42.37 65.25 28.45
CA LYS A 579 -42.71 64.78 29.81
C LYS A 579 -44.23 64.63 29.98
N ALA A 580 -44.70 63.48 30.45
CA ALA A 580 -46.11 63.23 30.70
C ALA A 580 -46.62 63.97 31.94
N LYS A 581 -47.91 64.35 31.93
CA LYS A 581 -48.62 64.90 33.10
C LYS A 581 -49.99 64.26 33.22
N GLY A 582 -50.36 63.83 34.43
CA GLY A 582 -51.61 63.12 34.68
C GLY A 582 -51.62 61.68 34.15
N SER A 583 -52.79 61.06 34.15
CA SER A 583 -53.00 59.69 33.66
C SER A 583 -53.29 59.69 32.15
N VAL A 584 -52.25 59.91 31.36
CA VAL A 584 -52.29 59.93 29.88
C VAL A 584 -51.63 58.67 29.29
N SER A 585 -51.85 58.41 28.00
CA SER A 585 -51.09 57.39 27.28
C SER A 585 -49.61 57.79 27.16
N THR A 586 -48.70 56.82 27.27
CA THR A 586 -47.25 57.07 27.33
C THR A 586 -46.49 56.03 26.51
N ILE A 587 -45.53 56.49 25.69
CA ILE A 587 -44.73 55.67 24.78
C ILE A 587 -43.70 54.82 25.54
N GLY A 588 -43.19 55.35 26.65
CA GLY A 588 -42.10 54.73 27.39
C GLY A 588 -41.58 55.61 28.52
N VAL A 589 -40.45 55.20 29.09
CA VAL A 589 -39.77 55.85 30.21
C VAL A 589 -38.42 56.41 29.76
N ALA A 590 -38.12 57.66 30.12
CA ALA A 590 -36.84 58.30 29.88
C ALA A 590 -35.72 57.60 30.66
N LEU A 591 -34.67 57.18 29.95
CA LEU A 591 -33.44 56.65 30.54
C LEU A 591 -32.33 57.71 30.65
N GLU A 592 -32.59 58.92 30.13
CA GLU A 592 -31.70 60.08 30.20
C GLU A 592 -32.49 61.36 30.49
N SER A 593 -31.89 62.28 31.22
CA SER A 593 -32.46 63.62 31.45
C SER A 593 -32.28 64.52 30.22
N TYR A 594 -33.23 65.43 30.00
CA TYR A 594 -33.12 66.50 29.00
C TYR A 594 -33.77 67.80 29.47
N ASN A 595 -32.92 68.82 29.57
CA ASN A 595 -33.20 70.19 29.98
C ASN A 595 -33.11 71.20 28.82
N GLY A 596 -32.67 70.77 27.62
CA GLY A 596 -32.49 71.62 26.45
C GLY A 596 -31.10 71.62 25.81
N GLU A 597 -30.13 70.82 26.29
CA GLU A 597 -28.75 70.87 25.76
C GLU A 597 -28.67 70.70 24.22
N PRO A 598 -27.98 71.61 23.50
CA PRO A 598 -27.85 71.52 22.04
C PRO A 598 -27.20 70.23 21.55
N GLU A 599 -26.21 69.71 22.29
CA GLU A 599 -25.41 68.54 21.94
C GLU A 599 -26.26 67.26 21.78
N ARG A 600 -27.44 67.22 22.41
CA ARG A 600 -28.38 66.09 22.32
C ARG A 600 -29.32 66.15 21.11
N ASN A 601 -29.32 67.23 20.32
CA ASN A 601 -30.20 67.43 19.16
C ASN A 601 -31.69 67.13 19.42
N GLY A 602 -32.17 67.37 20.64
CA GLY A 602 -33.54 67.05 21.05
C GLY A 602 -33.85 65.54 21.14
N LYS A 603 -32.86 64.67 21.32
CA LYS A 603 -33.05 63.22 21.54
C LYS A 603 -32.66 62.79 22.96
N ILE A 604 -33.34 61.77 23.47
CA ILE A 604 -32.95 60.99 24.67
C ILE A 604 -33.18 59.50 24.45
N LEU A 605 -32.42 58.65 25.13
CA LEU A 605 -32.72 57.23 25.20
C LEU A 605 -34.02 56.99 25.99
N VAL A 606 -34.98 56.29 25.38
CA VAL A 606 -36.26 55.89 25.99
C VAL A 606 -36.34 54.36 26.03
N LEU A 607 -36.79 53.82 27.15
CA LEU A 607 -37.26 52.43 27.23
C LEU A 607 -38.69 52.38 26.70
N VAL A 608 -38.89 51.82 25.50
CA VAL A 608 -40.24 51.68 24.90
C VAL A 608 -41.07 50.76 25.80
N GLN A 609 -42.18 51.30 26.31
CA GLN A 609 -43.15 50.61 27.15
C GLN A 609 -44.53 51.14 26.79
N ASN A 610 -45.15 50.54 25.77
CA ASN A 610 -46.50 50.90 25.32
C ASN A 610 -47.56 50.39 26.32
N SER A 611 -47.55 50.96 27.52
CA SER A 611 -48.42 50.59 28.64
C SER A 611 -49.64 51.50 28.69
N TYR A 612 -50.77 50.97 28.23
CA TYR A 612 -52.07 51.61 28.37
C TYR A 612 -52.55 51.58 29.83
N ASN A 613 -52.03 52.49 30.66
CA ASN A 613 -52.48 52.68 32.05
C ASN A 613 -53.83 53.45 32.12
N GLY A 614 -54.76 53.10 31.23
CA GLY A 614 -56.15 53.54 31.29
C GLY A 614 -56.93 52.69 32.29
N LEU A 615 -57.20 53.24 33.48
CA LEU A 615 -58.46 52.91 34.14
C LEU A 615 -59.55 53.61 33.33
N ASN A 616 -60.36 52.83 32.61
CA ASN A 616 -61.27 53.31 31.57
C ASN A 616 -62.43 54.15 32.12
N ASN A 617 -62.15 55.41 32.45
CA ASN A 617 -63.14 56.45 32.73
C ASN A 617 -63.52 57.19 31.44
N SER A 618 -63.99 56.42 30.46
CA SER A 618 -64.79 56.88 29.32
C SER A 618 -65.79 55.76 29.03
N LEU A 619 -67.12 55.92 29.13
CA LEU A 619 -67.98 57.04 28.72
C LEU A 619 -67.92 57.34 27.22
N ASP A 620 -67.99 56.29 26.40
CA ASP A 620 -68.80 56.37 25.18
C ASP A 620 -69.88 55.25 25.13
N GLN A 621 -71.03 55.64 24.60
CA GLN A 621 -72.27 54.90 24.25
C GLN A 621 -72.81 53.80 25.19
N GLY A 622 -73.98 54.09 25.77
CA GLY A 622 -75.10 53.15 25.72
C GLY A 622 -75.57 52.46 26.99
N SER A 623 -74.98 52.68 28.17
CA SER A 623 -75.49 52.12 29.44
C SER A 623 -75.15 52.98 30.67
N PRO A 624 -76.13 53.35 31.52
CA PRO A 624 -75.87 54.06 32.77
C PRO A 624 -75.21 53.12 33.80
N SER A 625 -74.27 53.66 34.59
CA SER A 625 -73.51 52.88 35.56
C SER A 625 -74.30 52.57 36.84
N LEU A 626 -74.05 51.39 37.40
CA LEU A 626 -74.84 50.78 38.48
C LEU A 626 -74.98 51.65 39.74
N LEU A 627 -74.00 52.51 40.05
CA LEU A 627 -74.07 53.42 41.20
C LEU A 627 -75.07 54.58 40.98
N ALA A 628 -75.19 55.11 39.75
CA ALA A 628 -76.19 56.12 39.43
C ALA A 628 -77.60 55.53 39.57
N SER A 629 -77.80 54.32 39.05
CA SER A 629 -79.07 53.57 39.15
C SER A 629 -79.54 53.42 40.61
N VAL A 630 -78.62 53.14 41.53
CA VAL A 630 -78.93 52.99 42.97
C VAL A 630 -79.26 54.34 43.62
N SER A 631 -78.53 55.41 43.29
CA SER A 631 -78.81 56.77 43.77
C SER A 631 -80.20 57.26 43.34
N ASP A 632 -80.54 57.05 42.06
CA ASP A 632 -81.84 57.46 41.50
C ASP A 632 -82.98 56.58 42.03
N TYR A 633 -82.74 55.29 42.26
CA TYR A 633 -83.72 54.38 42.85
C TYR A 633 -84.12 54.82 44.26
N PHE A 634 -83.15 55.11 45.14
CA PHE A 634 -83.45 55.64 46.48
C PHE A 634 -84.16 57.00 46.41
N SER A 635 -83.70 57.90 45.52
CA SER A 635 -84.30 59.24 45.35
C SER A 635 -85.78 59.17 44.94
N ASN A 636 -86.14 58.25 44.03
CA ASN A 636 -87.53 58.03 43.62
C ASN A 636 -88.39 57.37 44.73
N LEU A 637 -87.78 56.62 45.65
CA LEU A 637 -88.43 56.11 46.86
C LEU A 637 -88.56 57.17 47.98
N GLY A 638 -88.14 58.42 47.72
CA GLY A 638 -88.08 59.48 48.73
C GLY A 638 -87.03 59.22 49.82
N ALA A 639 -86.10 58.30 49.59
CA ALA A 639 -85.07 57.89 50.53
C ALA A 639 -83.71 58.48 50.13
N ARG A 640 -82.90 58.85 51.11
CA ARG A 640 -81.47 59.17 50.91
C ARG A 640 -80.64 58.78 52.12
N ILE A 641 -79.39 58.39 51.91
CA ILE A 641 -78.45 58.10 52.99
C ILE A 641 -77.43 59.24 53.04
N SER A 642 -77.37 59.95 54.18
CA SER A 642 -76.37 60.99 54.46
C SER A 642 -75.76 60.69 55.82
N ASP A 643 -74.44 60.76 55.93
CA ASP A 643 -73.72 60.68 57.22
C ASP A 643 -74.04 59.41 58.04
N GLY A 644 -74.34 58.30 57.35
CA GLY A 644 -74.75 57.02 57.96
C GLY A 644 -76.24 56.93 58.37
N VAL A 645 -77.03 57.98 58.14
CA VAL A 645 -78.46 58.05 58.46
C VAL A 645 -79.31 57.92 57.19
N ALA A 646 -80.23 56.95 57.19
CA ALA A 646 -81.26 56.85 56.16
C ALA A 646 -82.43 57.80 56.49
N VAL A 647 -82.69 58.76 55.58
CA VAL A 647 -83.77 59.74 55.67
C VAL A 647 -84.83 59.40 54.63
N PHE A 648 -86.04 59.14 55.08
CA PHE A 648 -87.22 58.89 54.25
C PHE A 648 -88.15 60.12 54.28
N LYS A 649 -88.76 60.46 53.14
CA LYS A 649 -89.74 61.55 53.05
C LYS A 649 -91.05 61.19 53.75
N ASP A 650 -91.56 60.00 53.47
CA ASP A 650 -92.80 59.43 53.99
C ASP A 650 -92.50 57.97 54.37
N LEU A 651 -93.04 57.44 55.49
CA LEU A 651 -92.77 56.07 55.95
C LEU A 651 -94.07 55.30 56.25
N LEU A 652 -94.55 54.57 55.25
CA LEU A 652 -95.69 53.65 55.37
C LEU A 652 -95.17 52.21 55.42
N VAL A 653 -95.43 51.50 56.53
CA VAL A 653 -95.00 50.11 56.75
C VAL A 653 -96.06 49.35 57.57
N ASP A 654 -96.26 48.06 57.27
CA ASP A 654 -97.23 47.22 58.01
C ASP A 654 -96.83 47.02 59.48
N THR A 655 -95.52 46.94 59.75
CA THR A 655 -94.96 46.84 61.12
C THR A 655 -93.64 47.61 61.23
N LEU A 656 -93.57 48.57 62.14
CA LEU A 656 -92.33 49.27 62.48
C LEU A 656 -91.73 48.73 63.78
N THR A 657 -90.75 47.82 63.67
CA THR A 657 -90.03 47.29 64.85
C THR A 657 -88.84 48.18 65.17
N ILE A 658 -88.74 48.66 66.42
CA ILE A 658 -87.67 49.58 66.86
C ILE A 658 -86.92 48.94 68.04
N GLY A 659 -85.62 48.71 67.85
CA GLY A 659 -84.79 47.94 68.78
C GLY A 659 -85.00 46.42 68.67
N SER A 660 -84.47 45.70 69.65
CA SER A 660 -84.60 44.24 69.78
C SER A 660 -84.63 43.82 71.26
N PRO A 661 -84.94 42.55 71.59
CA PRO A 661 -84.88 42.08 72.99
C PRO A 661 -83.51 42.29 73.68
N SER A 662 -82.41 42.27 72.91
CA SER A 662 -81.04 42.49 73.39
C SER A 662 -80.55 43.94 73.27
N LYS A 663 -81.20 44.77 72.44
CA LYS A 663 -80.91 46.20 72.28
C LYS A 663 -82.21 47.01 72.31
N ARG A 664 -82.74 47.22 73.52
CA ARG A 664 -84.00 47.94 73.74
C ARG A 664 -83.76 49.44 73.63
N VAL A 665 -84.55 50.15 72.83
CA VAL A 665 -84.42 51.60 72.59
C VAL A 665 -85.80 52.20 72.30
N GLY A 666 -85.96 53.50 72.49
CA GLY A 666 -87.17 54.24 72.16
C GLY A 666 -87.07 55.04 70.86
N ILE A 667 -88.13 55.78 70.54
CA ILE A 667 -88.17 56.80 69.48
C ILE A 667 -87.76 58.14 70.08
N THR A 668 -86.76 58.82 69.50
CA THR A 668 -86.50 60.23 69.84
C THR A 668 -87.37 61.11 68.99
N MET A 669 -88.32 61.80 69.61
CA MET A 669 -89.08 62.90 69.00
C MET A 669 -88.50 64.22 69.52
N TYR A 670 -88.70 65.31 68.80
CA TYR A 670 -88.37 66.65 69.28
C TYR A 670 -89.67 67.40 69.54
N ASP A 671 -89.74 68.14 70.65
CA ASP A 671 -90.89 68.98 70.95
C ASP A 671 -90.95 70.17 69.98
N GLU A 672 -92.14 70.41 69.41
CA GLU A 672 -92.35 71.35 68.31
C GLU A 672 -92.11 72.81 68.70
N VAL A 673 -92.29 73.15 69.99
CA VAL A 673 -92.20 74.52 70.50
C VAL A 673 -90.81 74.84 71.09
N SER A 674 -90.19 73.88 71.77
CA SER A 674 -88.92 74.07 72.48
C SER A 674 -87.69 73.48 71.76
N GLY A 675 -87.89 72.62 70.74
CA GLY A 675 -86.81 71.92 70.05
C GLY A 675 -86.04 70.91 70.93
N VAL A 676 -86.50 70.66 72.15
CA VAL A 676 -85.86 69.72 73.09
C VAL A 676 -86.21 68.28 72.67
N PRO A 677 -85.23 67.34 72.61
CA PRO A 677 -85.53 65.93 72.36
C PRO A 677 -86.24 65.29 73.55
N TYR A 678 -87.17 64.39 73.26
CA TYR A 678 -87.83 63.50 74.20
C TYR A 678 -87.78 62.06 73.68
N CYS A 679 -87.40 61.14 74.55
CA CYS A 679 -87.40 59.71 74.27
C CYS A 679 -88.74 59.08 74.67
N LEU A 680 -89.51 58.60 73.69
CA LEU A 680 -90.67 57.74 73.90
C LEU A 680 -90.25 56.28 73.88
N SER A 681 -90.50 55.56 74.97
CA SER A 681 -90.09 54.16 75.16
C SER A 681 -91.22 53.35 75.80
N ILE A 682 -91.19 52.01 75.69
CA ILE A 682 -92.05 51.13 76.48
C ILE A 682 -91.25 50.56 77.65
N SER A 683 -91.81 50.64 78.87
CA SER A 683 -91.20 50.10 80.09
C SER A 683 -92.29 49.50 80.97
N GLY A 684 -92.11 48.25 81.41
CA GLY A 684 -93.14 47.53 82.19
C GLY A 684 -94.47 47.31 81.46
N GLY A 685 -94.49 47.41 80.12
CA GLY A 685 -95.71 47.37 79.31
C GLY A 685 -96.43 48.72 79.12
N LEU A 686 -95.94 49.80 79.73
CA LEU A 686 -96.51 51.14 79.62
C LEU A 686 -95.62 52.07 78.80
N ALA A 687 -96.23 53.06 78.15
CA ALA A 687 -95.52 54.13 77.46
C ALA A 687 -94.86 55.09 78.47
N LYS A 688 -93.58 55.38 78.27
CA LYS A 688 -92.75 56.24 79.10
C LYS A 688 -92.01 57.25 78.22
N THR A 689 -92.37 58.52 78.37
CA THR A 689 -91.68 59.65 77.75
C THR A 689 -90.70 60.27 78.75
N VAL A 690 -89.47 60.55 78.33
CA VAL A 690 -88.42 61.19 79.16
C VAL A 690 -87.73 62.27 78.35
N SER A 691 -87.38 63.41 78.94
CA SER A 691 -86.57 64.44 78.25
C SER A 691 -85.15 63.94 77.99
N GLY A 692 -84.59 64.28 76.83
CA GLY A 692 -83.33 63.78 76.30
C GLY A 692 -83.51 62.88 75.07
N LYS A 693 -82.43 62.69 74.29
CA LYS A 693 -82.41 61.70 73.20
C LYS A 693 -82.44 60.28 73.76
N CYS A 694 -83.05 59.34 73.05
CA CYS A 694 -83.02 57.94 73.44
C CYS A 694 -81.60 57.37 73.45
N GLN A 695 -81.25 56.71 74.55
CA GLN A 695 -80.05 55.90 74.67
C GLN A 695 -80.42 54.43 74.50
N VAL A 696 -79.51 53.62 73.93
CA VAL A 696 -79.73 52.18 73.77
C VAL A 696 -79.53 51.51 75.13
N ILE A 697 -80.58 50.85 75.64
CA ILE A 697 -80.55 50.09 76.88
C ILE A 697 -80.06 48.67 76.57
N SER A 698 -78.75 48.54 76.38
CA SER A 698 -78.04 47.27 76.49
C SER A 698 -77.86 46.96 77.98
N GLY A 699 -78.54 45.93 78.47
CA GLY A 699 -78.50 45.57 79.89
C GLY A 699 -78.92 44.12 80.13
N GLU A 700 -78.06 43.41 80.85
CA GLU A 700 -78.33 42.09 81.41
C GLU A 700 -79.52 42.13 82.38
N VAL A 701 -80.19 40.99 82.57
CA VAL A 701 -81.30 40.90 83.52
C VAL A 701 -80.76 40.47 84.88
N LEU A 702 -80.52 41.44 85.76
CA LEU A 702 -80.44 41.17 87.20
C LEU A 702 -81.82 40.70 87.67
N THR A 703 -81.97 39.39 87.84
CA THR A 703 -83.12 38.81 88.53
C THR A 703 -82.90 38.88 90.03
N TYR A 704 -83.95 39.19 90.78
CA TYR A 704 -83.98 39.01 92.23
C TYR A 704 -85.10 38.05 92.60
N THR A 705 -84.77 37.09 93.46
CA THR A 705 -85.62 35.95 93.85
C THR A 705 -86.64 36.34 94.91
N LYS A 706 -87.69 35.52 95.07
CA LYS A 706 -87.85 34.64 96.26
C LYS A 706 -89.25 34.02 96.33
N GLN A 707 -89.32 32.69 96.37
CA GLN A 707 -90.24 31.99 97.27
C GLN A 707 -89.66 30.66 97.75
N THR A 708 -90.09 30.29 98.96
CA THR A 708 -89.75 29.16 99.85
C THR A 708 -90.45 27.84 99.44
N ASP A 709 -90.13 26.63 99.94
CA ASP A 709 -89.17 26.13 100.96
C ASP A 709 -88.93 24.58 100.78
N VAL A 710 -88.17 23.95 101.70
CA VAL A 710 -88.19 22.51 102.10
C VAL A 710 -87.18 21.51 101.46
N ILE A 711 -86.04 21.31 102.15
CA ILE A 711 -85.45 20.03 102.69
C ILE A 711 -85.29 18.83 101.71
N ASP A 712 -84.12 18.19 101.50
CA ASP A 712 -82.76 18.29 102.12
C ASP A 712 -81.64 17.96 101.07
N THR A 713 -80.44 17.35 101.25
CA THR A 713 -79.81 16.52 102.32
C THR A 713 -78.26 16.54 102.26
N SER A 714 -77.59 16.39 103.42
CA SER A 714 -76.25 15.76 103.68
C SER A 714 -75.10 15.95 102.64
N THR A 715 -74.15 16.88 102.85
CA THR A 715 -72.83 16.74 103.57
C THR A 715 -71.64 16.25 102.69
N ASP A 716 -70.37 16.66 102.85
CA ASP A 716 -69.70 17.41 103.95
C ASP A 716 -68.46 18.27 103.52
N SER A 717 -68.02 19.17 104.43
CA SER A 717 -66.69 19.76 104.79
C SER A 717 -65.44 19.79 103.84
N LEU A 718 -64.36 20.59 104.01
CA LEU A 718 -63.96 21.90 104.64
C LEU A 718 -62.51 22.24 104.11
N ASN A 719 -62.16 23.41 103.55
CA ASN A 719 -61.68 24.70 104.15
C ASN A 719 -60.13 24.93 104.27
N ALA A 720 -59.62 26.06 103.71
CA ALA A 720 -58.36 26.85 103.92
C ALA A 720 -56.96 26.15 104.10
N ASN A 721 -55.76 26.73 103.86
CA ASN A 721 -55.28 28.14 103.81
C ASN A 721 -53.85 28.31 103.17
N ALA A 722 -53.42 29.56 102.91
CA ALA A 722 -52.04 30.15 102.98
C ALA A 722 -50.83 29.79 102.03
N SER A 723 -50.47 30.78 101.18
CA SER A 723 -49.16 31.53 101.12
C SER A 723 -47.85 31.04 100.40
N SER A 724 -47.25 32.02 99.68
CA SER A 724 -45.81 32.40 99.51
C SER A 724 -44.82 31.74 98.48
N THR A 725 -44.46 32.54 97.44
CA THR A 725 -43.09 32.87 96.88
C THR A 725 -42.13 31.76 96.33
N SER A 726 -41.23 31.99 95.34
CA SER A 726 -40.76 33.18 94.57
C SER A 726 -40.00 32.82 93.28
N ASN A 727 -39.93 33.76 92.31
CA ASN A 727 -38.87 33.99 91.28
C ASN A 727 -38.59 32.87 90.21
N ALA A 728 -38.58 33.12 88.88
CA ALA A 728 -37.84 34.07 87.99
C ALA A 728 -36.66 33.34 87.27
N GLN A 729 -36.29 33.56 86.00
CA GLN A 729 -36.68 34.49 84.91
C GLN A 729 -36.46 33.75 83.54
N ILE A 730 -37.25 33.94 82.45
CA ILE A 730 -37.11 34.92 81.32
C ILE A 730 -35.79 34.75 80.52
N THR A 731 -35.70 34.79 79.17
CA THR A 731 -36.41 35.48 78.05
C THR A 731 -36.55 34.53 76.82
N SER A 732 -37.69 34.45 76.09
CA SER A 732 -38.13 35.21 74.87
C SER A 732 -37.35 34.89 73.57
N SER A 733 -37.86 35.04 72.33
CA SER A 733 -39.17 35.43 71.74
C SER A 733 -39.12 35.05 70.23
N THR A 734 -40.15 34.49 69.56
CA THR A 734 -41.26 35.17 68.83
C THR A 734 -40.82 36.43 68.02
N THR A 735 -41.28 36.70 66.79
CA THR A 735 -42.53 36.28 66.10
C THR A 735 -42.31 36.17 64.57
N ALA A 736 -43.38 36.11 63.77
CA ALA A 736 -43.34 35.90 62.30
C ALA A 736 -43.54 37.19 61.46
N GLU A 737 -43.73 36.99 60.15
CA GLU A 737 -44.49 37.78 59.17
C GLU A 737 -43.78 38.60 58.04
N THR A 738 -44.38 38.48 56.85
CA THR A 738 -44.49 39.49 55.75
C THR A 738 -43.32 39.69 54.74
N GLN A 739 -43.72 40.08 53.51
CA GLN A 739 -42.91 40.27 52.30
C GLN A 739 -42.23 41.65 52.22
N THR A 740 -41.11 41.77 51.48
CA THR A 740 -40.96 42.72 50.35
C THR A 740 -39.68 42.51 49.49
N ILE A 741 -39.84 42.65 48.17
CA ILE A 741 -38.98 43.31 47.15
C ILE A 741 -37.46 43.51 47.44
N SER A 742 -36.56 42.94 46.61
CA SER A 742 -35.64 43.73 45.73
C SER A 742 -34.70 42.91 44.79
N GLU A 743 -34.46 43.53 43.63
CA GLU A 743 -33.25 43.63 42.77
C GLU A 743 -32.09 42.60 42.70
N SER A 744 -31.91 42.06 41.48
CA SER A 744 -30.68 42.13 40.65
C SER A 744 -29.49 41.15 40.79
N SER A 745 -28.96 40.81 39.60
CA SER A 745 -27.56 40.42 39.27
C SER A 745 -26.90 39.19 39.91
N SER A 746 -26.43 38.27 39.06
CA SER A 746 -25.00 37.91 38.91
C SER A 746 -24.81 36.82 37.83
N GLU A 747 -23.57 36.62 37.37
CA GLU A 747 -23.23 35.73 36.27
C GLU A 747 -22.75 34.32 36.71
N ALA A 748 -22.71 33.42 35.72
CA ALA A 748 -21.70 32.36 35.55
C ALA A 748 -21.35 31.42 36.72
N ALA A 749 -21.92 30.22 36.60
CA ALA A 749 -21.28 28.92 36.86
C ALA A 749 -19.75 28.89 37.04
N THR A 750 -19.30 28.31 38.16
CA THR A 750 -18.08 27.47 38.35
C THR A 750 -18.14 26.92 39.80
N SER A 751 -17.51 25.81 40.19
CA SER A 751 -16.87 24.71 39.45
C SER A 751 -16.85 23.45 40.32
N SER A 752 -17.00 22.26 39.74
CA SER A 752 -16.63 20.99 40.38
C SER A 752 -15.21 20.60 39.93
N THR A 753 -14.19 21.02 40.69
CA THR A 753 -12.78 20.74 40.41
C THR A 753 -12.23 19.57 41.22
N ALA A 754 -11.05 19.09 40.80
CA ALA A 754 -10.17 18.17 41.52
C ALA A 754 -10.70 16.75 41.80
N VAL A 755 -10.55 15.87 40.82
CA VAL A 755 -9.89 14.59 41.07
C VAL A 755 -8.52 14.67 40.39
N ASP A 756 -7.45 14.63 41.17
CA ASP A 756 -6.07 14.58 40.67
C ASP A 756 -5.16 13.88 41.68
N SER A 757 -4.43 12.85 41.23
CA SER A 757 -3.00 12.64 41.54
C SER A 757 -2.47 11.42 40.78
N GLU A 758 -1.24 11.55 40.29
CA GLU A 758 -0.53 10.58 39.47
C GLU A 758 -0.07 9.33 40.23
N ALA A 759 0.23 8.24 39.50
CA ALA A 759 1.48 7.50 39.65
C ALA A 759 1.80 6.68 38.38
N SER A 760 3.06 6.27 38.22
CA SER A 760 3.61 5.61 37.02
C SER A 760 4.25 4.25 37.33
N THR A 761 4.66 3.50 36.29
CA THR A 761 5.41 2.22 36.30
C THR A 761 4.59 0.95 36.68
N THR A 762 4.90 -0.29 36.27
CA THR A 762 6.12 -0.84 35.61
C THR A 762 5.84 -2.08 34.72
N SER A 763 6.57 -2.21 33.61
CA SER A 763 7.15 -3.42 32.94
C SER A 763 6.54 -4.85 32.94
N LEU A 764 6.66 -5.48 31.75
CA LEU A 764 7.13 -6.86 31.44
C LEU A 764 6.17 -8.08 31.37
N VAL A 765 6.37 -8.88 30.29
CA VAL A 765 6.04 -10.32 30.05
C VAL A 765 4.54 -10.66 30.03
N ASN A 766 4.00 -11.28 28.97
CA ASN A 766 4.51 -12.44 28.19
C ASN A 766 4.19 -12.33 26.69
#